data_AF-A0A921F3Y0-F1
#
_entry.id   AF-A0A921F3Y0-F1
#
_cell.length_a   1.000
_cell.length_b   1.000
_cell.length_c   1.000
_cell.angle_alpha   90.00
_cell.angle_beta   90.00
_cell.angle_gamma   90.00
#
_symmetry.space_group_name_H-M   'P 1'
#
loop_
_entity.id
_entity.type
_entity.pdbx_description
1 polymer ?
#
loop_
_entity_poly.entity_id
_entity_poly.type
_entity_poly.pdbx_seq_one_letter_code
_entity_poly.pdbx_strand_id
1 'polypeptide(L)'
;MKTSLSIVTRDALRLWQTRKVWVIVLGVMITPAFYAWVNIAAFWDPYGNTENISVAVVNEDRGAGSELTGDLDVGTQMIAQLKKNNQLGWQFMDADAAKSAVNSGDVFASVTVPPSFSADILSIFQGRYSQPTLQYEVNEKTSAIGPKITDQGATGIENQINSAFKEQVSNAITTELRNSGGELSTTLNNTGDSAADSLTETAESLRSAQAEITAAKKNVTSAGPTIDATTDALESVDKTLGDAERALRQVQNITGEVQRQTAAVSDSVNAAYFQGSSSLSDAVTSAMNAVSSVTGDLESAGSGIDDALGGASGVVDQSDRAIDQLQQLLDGGGGTTEAAAPLTDALNGLRERNATNRQLVTDLTGLKDAASDTAGTVTAAANALENATLATRDSSDDLRSSVGETLPVLNSAINELNASAGGYSSALASQQTLVRESIGLLDGTGRQLSAANGVLDSFIGDLSGIEDSLRTAQSDILLLNAASGDGALNTVSNLDSEGISQFFASPAEVVSHPVFPVSSYGSGMAALFTNLALWVGSFMLVVLFRTEVDTAGLKRASITQAYSARFLLLAIIAVGQALVVSIGNLVLDVQTVNPVVFVATCALIGLAYLSIVFALVTAFGHIGRGIAVVLAFIQIPGASGLYPIEMVPDFFRDIFPFLPFTYGIGALRETIGGFYGTHYWHDLGLLAGMAVAAFVFGTLFRRGLSHVKVLVHTQLADGGLVVHEKVELTGSKYPLPDIIHALRDRDDFREEVDRRWKPLRDHYPALLRSTILIGVVGVVILTFIARSLPEQKAILFGLVCLWILVITAFVSILEYARHSFARAQQLADLPEDELRRAVTSSGTDEEVTDTEDESSTNSEQRSPERASTNRSDDSTGGDS
;
A
#
# COMPACT_ATOMS: atom_id res chain seq x y z
N MET A 1 -37.23 16.58 18.32
CA MET A 1 -37.12 15.58 19.42
C MET A 1 -38.47 15.01 19.87
N LYS A 2 -39.48 15.82 20.23
CA LYS A 2 -40.80 15.30 20.69
C LYS A 2 -41.46 14.32 19.70
N THR A 3 -41.44 14.63 18.40
CA THR A 3 -41.99 13.75 17.35
C THR A 3 -41.20 12.44 17.23
N SER A 4 -39.86 12.48 17.24
CA SER A 4 -39.02 11.27 17.20
C SER A 4 -39.29 10.35 18.39
N LEU A 5 -39.37 10.89 19.60
CA LEU A 5 -39.70 10.12 20.80
C LEU A 5 -41.10 9.50 20.70
N SER A 6 -42.08 10.23 20.16
CA SER A 6 -43.43 9.68 19.97
C SER A 6 -43.44 8.48 19.01
N ILE A 7 -42.66 8.55 17.92
CA ILE A 7 -42.47 7.44 16.97
C ILE A 7 -41.84 6.23 17.67
N VAL A 8 -40.75 6.45 18.41
CA VAL A 8 -40.06 5.39 19.17
C VAL A 8 -41.01 4.73 20.15
N THR A 9 -41.77 5.52 20.94
CA THR A 9 -42.72 4.96 21.90
C THR A 9 -43.83 4.17 21.23
N ARG A 10 -44.36 4.64 20.10
CA ARG A 10 -45.38 3.93 19.31
C ARG A 10 -44.84 2.60 18.80
N ASP A 11 -43.66 2.61 18.18
CA ASP A 11 -43.06 1.41 17.60
C ASP A 11 -42.67 0.40 18.68
N ALA A 12 -42.12 0.87 19.81
CA ALA A 12 -41.83 0.04 20.98
C ALA A 12 -43.11 -0.58 21.57
N LEU A 13 -44.21 0.16 21.67
CA LEU A 13 -45.52 -0.35 22.10
C LEU A 13 -46.07 -1.39 21.13
N ARG A 14 -45.96 -1.19 19.81
CA ARG A 14 -46.37 -2.16 18.80
C ARG A 14 -45.56 -3.46 18.89
N LEU A 15 -44.25 -3.36 19.11
CA LEU A 15 -43.39 -4.51 19.39
C LEU A 15 -43.82 -5.21 20.68
N TRP A 16 -44.07 -4.46 21.75
CA TRP A 16 -44.52 -5.00 23.04
C TRP A 16 -45.84 -5.76 22.94
N GLN A 17 -46.82 -5.23 22.23
CA GLN A 17 -48.14 -5.84 22.05
C GLN A 17 -48.10 -7.11 21.18
N THR A 18 -47.14 -7.21 20.26
CA THR A 18 -47.08 -8.34 19.30
C THR A 18 -46.22 -9.48 19.85
N ARG A 19 -46.82 -10.35 20.68
CA ARG A 19 -46.14 -11.46 21.37
C ARG A 19 -45.21 -12.33 20.50
N LYS A 20 -45.60 -12.61 19.25
CA LYS A 20 -44.82 -13.44 18.32
C LYS A 20 -43.50 -12.78 17.89
N VAL A 21 -43.46 -11.44 17.83
CA VAL A 21 -42.27 -10.69 17.42
C VAL A 21 -41.17 -10.75 18.48
N TRP A 22 -41.51 -10.94 19.75
CA TRP A 22 -40.53 -11.09 20.83
C TRP A 22 -39.62 -12.31 20.66
N VAL A 23 -40.10 -13.39 20.05
CA VAL A 23 -39.25 -14.55 19.74
C VAL A 23 -38.13 -14.15 18.76
N ILE A 24 -38.47 -13.35 17.75
CA ILE A 24 -37.51 -12.83 16.77
C ILE A 24 -36.56 -11.83 17.44
N VAL A 25 -37.09 -10.87 18.22
CA VAL A 25 -36.27 -9.87 18.94
C VAL A 25 -35.27 -10.54 19.87
N LEU A 26 -35.70 -11.51 20.69
CA LEU A 26 -34.83 -12.26 21.59
C LEU A 26 -33.81 -13.11 20.83
N GLY A 27 -34.24 -13.80 19.76
CA GLY A 27 -33.33 -14.56 18.90
C GLY A 27 -32.22 -13.69 18.32
N VAL A 28 -32.57 -12.52 17.79
CA VAL A 28 -31.62 -11.54 17.26
C VAL A 28 -30.74 -10.92 18.35
N MET A 29 -31.26 -10.75 19.57
CA MET A 29 -30.47 -10.28 20.70
C MET A 29 -29.38 -11.27 21.12
N ILE A 30 -29.64 -12.57 21.04
CA ILE A 30 -28.72 -13.62 21.49
C ILE A 30 -27.76 -14.08 20.38
N THR A 31 -28.16 -13.98 19.10
CA THR A 31 -27.35 -14.48 17.96
C THR A 31 -25.89 -13.98 17.96
N PRO A 32 -25.60 -12.70 18.21
CA PRO A 32 -24.22 -12.22 18.31
C PRO A 32 -23.43 -12.88 19.44
N ALA A 33 -24.09 -13.16 20.56
CA ALA A 33 -23.47 -13.71 21.74
C ALA A 33 -22.98 -15.14 21.51
N PHE A 34 -23.73 -15.95 20.75
CA PHE A 34 -23.25 -17.28 20.34
C PHE A 34 -21.93 -17.22 19.59
N TYR A 35 -21.74 -16.24 18.71
CA TYR A 35 -20.48 -16.08 18.00
C TYR A 35 -19.34 -15.78 18.98
N ALA A 36 -19.51 -14.79 19.87
CA ALA A 36 -18.46 -14.46 20.83
C ALA A 36 -18.15 -15.64 21.77
N TRP A 37 -19.17 -16.23 22.39
CA TRP A 37 -19.02 -17.24 23.43
C TRP A 37 -18.38 -18.53 22.93
N VAL A 38 -18.85 -19.06 21.78
CA VAL A 38 -18.30 -20.30 21.23
C VAL A 38 -16.83 -20.12 20.85
N ASN A 39 -16.48 -18.98 20.26
CA ASN A 39 -15.09 -18.70 19.90
C ASN A 39 -14.21 -18.44 21.13
N ILE A 40 -14.66 -17.65 22.10
CA ILE A 40 -13.90 -17.41 23.34
C ILE A 40 -13.66 -18.73 24.09
N ALA A 41 -14.68 -19.59 24.19
CA ALA A 41 -14.55 -20.90 24.83
C ALA A 41 -13.60 -21.83 24.07
N ALA A 42 -13.67 -21.87 22.73
CA ALA A 42 -12.77 -22.68 21.92
C ALA A 42 -11.30 -22.25 22.01
N PHE A 43 -11.07 -20.94 22.22
CA PHE A 43 -9.74 -20.36 22.40
C PHE A 43 -9.38 -20.18 23.88
N TRP A 44 -10.10 -20.79 24.82
CA TRP A 44 -9.86 -20.55 26.26
C TRP A 44 -8.45 -20.97 26.69
N ASP A 45 -8.08 -22.20 26.33
CA ASP A 45 -6.77 -22.78 26.54
C ASP A 45 -6.40 -23.69 25.35
N PRO A 46 -5.89 -23.12 24.24
CA PRO A 46 -5.50 -23.91 23.08
C PRO A 46 -4.28 -24.81 23.35
N TYR A 47 -3.59 -24.62 24.47
CA TYR A 47 -2.37 -25.36 24.84
C TYR A 47 -2.61 -26.41 25.94
N GLY A 48 -3.74 -26.40 26.64
CA GLY A 48 -4.06 -27.36 27.69
C GLY A 48 -4.28 -28.81 27.21
N ASN A 49 -4.44 -29.03 25.91
CA ASN A 49 -4.70 -30.34 25.30
C ASN A 49 -3.57 -30.81 24.36
N THR A 50 -2.35 -30.32 24.57
CA THR A 50 -1.19 -30.62 23.72
C THR A 50 -0.72 -32.08 23.80
N GLU A 51 -1.19 -32.87 24.77
CA GLU A 51 -1.00 -34.33 24.83
C GLU A 51 -1.50 -35.05 23.57
N ASN A 52 -2.45 -34.46 22.84
CA ASN A 52 -2.97 -35.00 21.59
C ASN A 52 -2.05 -34.72 20.37
N ILE A 53 -0.97 -33.96 20.58
CA ILE A 53 0.03 -33.68 19.55
C ILE A 53 1.14 -34.72 19.69
N SER A 54 1.10 -35.73 18.82
CA SER A 54 2.06 -36.82 18.83
C SER A 54 3.42 -36.39 18.30
N VAL A 55 4.48 -36.63 19.07
CA VAL A 55 5.87 -36.38 18.69
C VAL A 55 6.69 -37.65 18.83
N ALA A 56 7.31 -38.10 17.74
CA ALA A 56 8.18 -39.26 17.76
C ALA A 56 9.51 -38.95 18.45
N VAL A 57 10.00 -39.84 19.30
CA VAL A 57 11.30 -39.73 19.95
C VAL A 57 12.11 -40.97 19.59
N VAL A 58 13.27 -40.73 18.99
CA VAL A 58 14.23 -41.76 18.57
C VAL A 58 15.51 -41.55 19.39
N ASN A 59 16.02 -42.62 20.00
CA ASN A 59 17.30 -42.56 20.71
C ASN A 59 18.29 -43.54 20.08
N GLU A 60 19.29 -43.00 19.39
CA GLU A 60 20.42 -43.76 18.84
C GLU A 60 21.69 -43.61 19.69
N ASP A 61 21.63 -42.84 20.78
CA ASP A 61 22.75 -42.58 21.69
C ASP A 61 23.30 -43.89 22.27
N ARG A 62 24.63 -44.00 22.30
CA ARG A 62 25.33 -45.20 22.78
C ARG A 62 25.86 -45.06 24.21
N GLY A 63 25.70 -43.88 24.81
CA GLY A 63 26.36 -43.53 26.07
C GLY A 63 27.87 -43.32 25.89
N ALA A 64 28.51 -42.73 26.90
CA ALA A 64 29.94 -42.46 26.94
C ALA A 64 30.44 -42.39 28.39
N GLY A 65 31.71 -42.72 28.65
CA GLY A 65 32.30 -42.69 30.00
C GLY A 65 33.52 -41.78 30.10
N SER A 66 33.77 -41.25 31.31
CA SER A 66 34.99 -40.48 31.64
C SER A 66 35.47 -40.80 33.06
N GLU A 67 36.78 -40.71 33.32
CA GLU A 67 37.37 -40.92 34.66
C GLU A 67 36.84 -39.93 35.71
N LEU A 68 36.40 -38.74 35.29
CA LEU A 68 35.90 -37.67 36.16
C LEU A 68 34.39 -37.78 36.48
N THR A 69 33.60 -38.43 35.61
CA THR A 69 32.13 -38.43 35.68
C THR A 69 31.49 -39.83 35.69
N GLY A 70 32.27 -40.91 35.49
CA GLY A 70 31.75 -42.27 35.31
C GLY A 70 31.07 -42.48 33.95
N ASP A 71 30.30 -43.56 33.82
CA ASP A 71 29.48 -43.87 32.64
C ASP A 71 28.24 -42.95 32.58
N LEU A 72 28.07 -42.25 31.46
CA LEU A 72 27.00 -41.30 31.19
C LEU A 72 26.18 -41.73 29.96
N ASP A 73 24.87 -41.89 30.13
CA ASP A 73 23.92 -42.14 29.05
C ASP A 73 22.77 -41.14 29.14
N VAL A 74 22.96 -40.00 28.49
CA VAL A 74 21.99 -38.89 28.46
C VAL A 74 20.78 -39.25 27.62
N GLY A 75 20.93 -39.99 26.52
CA GLY A 75 19.82 -40.43 25.68
C GLY A 75 18.79 -41.27 26.44
N THR A 76 19.24 -42.25 27.22
CA THR A 76 18.37 -43.10 28.04
C THR A 76 17.70 -42.32 29.18
N GLN A 77 18.43 -41.40 29.82
CA GLN A 77 17.87 -40.51 30.84
C GLN A 77 16.79 -39.58 30.27
N MET A 78 17.03 -39.03 29.08
CA MET A 78 16.07 -38.20 28.36
C MET A 78 14.79 -38.97 28.06
N ILE A 79 14.88 -40.20 27.52
CA ILE A 79 13.71 -41.06 27.30
C ILE A 79 12.93 -41.31 28.59
N ALA A 80 13.63 -41.63 29.69
CA ALA A 80 13.00 -41.92 30.97
C ALA A 80 12.22 -40.71 31.54
N GLN A 81 12.70 -39.49 31.29
CA GLN A 81 12.03 -38.26 31.69
C GLN A 81 10.88 -37.89 30.76
N LEU A 82 11.06 -38.05 29.44
CA LEU A 82 9.99 -37.79 28.47
C LEU A 82 8.81 -38.75 28.65
N LYS A 83 9.05 -39.99 29.07
CA LYS A 83 7.98 -40.93 29.46
C LYS A 83 7.16 -40.48 30.67
N LYS A 84 7.69 -39.59 31.51
CA LYS A 84 7.00 -39.01 32.67
C LYS A 84 6.36 -37.65 32.35
N ASN A 85 6.71 -37.05 31.21
CA ASN A 85 6.19 -35.77 30.77
C ASN A 85 4.93 -36.00 29.91
N ASN A 86 3.78 -35.47 30.34
CA ASN A 86 2.52 -35.59 29.61
C ASN A 86 2.14 -34.29 28.86
N GLN A 87 3.08 -33.37 28.64
CA GLN A 87 2.79 -32.12 27.92
C GLN A 87 2.56 -32.37 26.43
N LEU A 88 3.21 -33.38 25.86
CA LEU A 88 3.05 -33.80 24.46
C LEU A 88 2.83 -35.31 24.38
N GLY A 89 2.25 -35.77 23.28
CA GLY A 89 2.00 -37.18 23.01
C GLY A 89 3.27 -37.91 22.57
N TRP A 90 4.25 -38.07 23.46
CA TRP A 90 5.54 -38.69 23.11
C TRP A 90 5.36 -40.15 22.63
N GLN A 91 5.84 -40.45 21.42
CA GLN A 91 5.82 -41.77 20.82
C GLN A 91 7.25 -42.27 20.62
N PHE A 92 7.66 -43.29 21.35
CA PHE A 92 9.02 -43.84 21.26
C PHE A 92 9.08 -44.92 20.19
N MET A 93 9.93 -44.74 19.18
CA MET A 93 10.04 -45.65 18.04
C MET A 93 11.43 -45.58 17.38
N ASP A 94 11.71 -46.52 16.49
CA ASP A 94 12.97 -46.57 15.73
C ASP A 94 13.01 -45.49 14.63
N ALA A 95 14.21 -45.12 14.18
CA ALA A 95 14.42 -44.03 13.21
C ALA A 95 13.58 -44.15 11.92
N ASP A 96 13.53 -45.35 11.31
CA ASP A 96 12.77 -45.58 10.08
C ASP A 96 11.25 -45.47 10.31
N ALA A 97 10.77 -45.94 11.47
CA ALA A 97 9.37 -45.82 11.85
C ALA A 97 8.99 -44.36 12.12
N ALA A 98 9.84 -43.61 12.83
CA ALA A 98 9.64 -42.18 13.08
C ALA A 98 9.58 -41.38 11.78
N LYS A 99 10.50 -41.65 10.86
CA LYS A 99 10.52 -40.99 9.55
C LYS A 99 9.27 -41.30 8.73
N SER A 100 8.80 -42.56 8.73
CA SER A 100 7.54 -42.92 8.06
C SER A 100 6.34 -42.22 8.71
N ALA A 101 6.28 -42.18 10.04
CA ALA A 101 5.18 -41.59 10.80
C ALA A 101 5.10 -40.06 10.63
N VAL A 102 6.25 -39.37 10.58
CA VAL A 102 6.31 -37.93 10.28
C VAL A 102 5.80 -37.69 8.85
N ASN A 103 6.23 -38.50 7.88
CA ASN A 103 5.81 -38.34 6.48
C ASN A 103 4.33 -38.66 6.24
N SER A 104 3.77 -39.67 6.91
CA SER A 104 2.34 -40.01 6.83
C SER A 104 1.46 -39.00 7.57
N GLY A 105 2.03 -38.26 8.54
CA GLY A 105 1.29 -37.34 9.40
C GLY A 105 0.69 -38.01 10.63
N ASP A 106 1.07 -39.26 10.93
CA ASP A 106 0.67 -39.97 12.15
C ASP A 106 1.32 -39.35 13.40
N VAL A 107 2.48 -38.71 13.23
CA VAL A 107 3.09 -37.80 14.21
C VAL A 107 3.37 -36.44 13.57
N PHE A 108 3.37 -35.38 14.37
CA PHE A 108 3.62 -34.01 13.90
C PHE A 108 5.10 -33.70 13.72
N ALA A 109 5.95 -34.30 14.56
CA ALA A 109 7.39 -34.13 14.52
C ALA A 109 8.12 -35.38 15.03
N SER A 110 9.42 -35.48 14.75
CA SER A 110 10.34 -36.42 15.35
C SER A 110 11.56 -35.70 15.94
N VAL A 111 12.05 -36.20 17.07
CA VAL A 111 13.30 -35.78 17.70
C VAL A 111 14.21 -37.01 17.79
N THR A 112 15.35 -36.95 17.14
CA THR A 112 16.34 -38.03 17.11
C THR A 112 17.60 -37.62 17.86
N VAL A 113 17.96 -38.40 18.88
CA VAL A 113 19.22 -38.29 19.62
C VAL A 113 20.30 -39.05 18.85
N PRO A 114 21.37 -38.40 18.34
CA PRO A 114 22.39 -39.09 17.57
C PRO A 114 23.26 -40.05 18.40
N PRO A 115 24.02 -40.96 17.76
CA PRO A 115 24.87 -41.93 18.46
C PRO A 115 26.02 -41.35 19.30
N SER A 116 26.53 -40.17 18.96
CA SER A 116 27.61 -39.50 19.70
C SER A 116 27.12 -38.58 20.81
N PHE A 117 25.81 -38.46 21.04
CA PHE A 117 25.25 -37.38 21.85
C PHE A 117 25.84 -37.31 23.27
N SER A 118 25.91 -38.43 23.99
CA SER A 118 26.57 -38.46 25.31
C SER A 118 28.09 -38.24 25.25
N ALA A 119 28.75 -38.67 24.18
CA ALA A 119 30.19 -38.47 23.99
C ALA A 119 30.54 -37.00 23.71
N ASP A 120 29.70 -36.30 22.94
CA ASP A 120 29.85 -34.89 22.63
C ASP A 120 29.69 -34.04 23.91
N ILE A 121 28.74 -34.40 24.79
CA ILE A 121 28.59 -33.77 26.11
C ILE A 121 29.85 -33.94 26.99
N LEU A 122 30.46 -35.12 27.00
CA LEU A 122 31.66 -35.38 27.80
C LEU A 122 32.95 -34.80 27.22
N SER A 123 32.95 -34.40 25.94
CA SER A 123 34.16 -33.93 25.26
C SER A 123 34.84 -32.77 26.00
N ILE A 124 34.05 -31.86 26.58
CA ILE A 124 34.53 -30.66 27.29
C ILE A 124 35.42 -31.00 28.48
N PHE A 125 35.13 -32.10 29.20
CA PHE A 125 35.92 -32.58 30.33
C PHE A 125 37.20 -33.31 29.90
N GLN A 126 37.31 -33.66 28.62
CA GLN A 126 38.46 -34.33 28.02
C GLN A 126 39.36 -33.34 27.24
N GLY A 127 39.13 -32.03 27.37
CA GLY A 127 39.91 -30.99 26.71
C GLY A 127 39.63 -30.83 25.20
N ARG A 128 38.51 -31.36 24.71
CA ARG A 128 38.02 -31.18 23.32
C ARG A 128 36.65 -30.51 23.36
N TYR A 129 36.32 -29.64 22.42
CA TYR A 129 34.98 -29.04 22.36
C TYR A 129 34.20 -29.63 21.18
N SER A 130 33.14 -30.38 21.47
CA SER A 130 32.14 -30.85 20.51
C SER A 130 30.75 -30.47 21.03
N GLN A 131 29.97 -29.74 20.23
CA GLN A 131 28.64 -29.30 20.63
C GLN A 131 27.62 -30.41 20.33
N PRO A 132 26.89 -30.95 21.34
CA PRO A 132 25.87 -31.97 21.11
C PRO A 132 24.67 -31.37 20.36
N THR A 133 24.15 -32.10 19.37
CA THR A 133 23.00 -31.66 18.56
C THR A 133 21.91 -32.72 18.55
N LEU A 134 20.64 -32.30 18.63
CA LEU A 134 19.49 -33.14 18.32
C LEU A 134 19.05 -32.93 16.87
N GLN A 135 18.57 -33.99 16.22
CA GLN A 135 17.93 -33.86 14.91
C GLN A 135 16.42 -33.75 15.09
N TYR A 136 15.84 -32.66 14.59
CA TYR A 136 14.41 -32.41 14.67
C TYR A 136 13.82 -32.34 13.27
N GLU A 137 12.84 -33.20 12.99
CA GLU A 137 12.09 -33.20 11.73
C GLU A 137 10.62 -32.91 12.04
N VAL A 138 10.00 -31.98 11.31
CA VAL A 138 8.60 -31.59 11.54
C VAL A 138 7.82 -31.63 10.24
N ASN A 139 6.58 -32.12 10.31
CA ASN A 139 5.66 -32.11 9.20
C ASN A 139 4.78 -30.87 9.23
N GLU A 140 5.25 -29.78 8.64
CA GLU A 140 4.50 -28.52 8.55
C GLU A 140 3.22 -28.62 7.69
N LYS A 141 3.04 -29.70 6.91
CA LYS A 141 1.89 -29.88 6.03
C LYS A 141 0.61 -30.22 6.80
N THR A 142 0.70 -30.95 7.91
CA THR A 142 -0.48 -31.41 8.65
C THR A 142 -1.11 -30.31 9.50
N SER A 143 -0.30 -29.35 9.95
CA SER A 143 -0.79 -28.21 10.73
C SER A 143 0.17 -27.02 10.61
N ALA A 144 -0.37 -25.82 10.39
CA ALA A 144 0.41 -24.58 10.37
C ALA A 144 0.85 -24.13 11.78
N ILE A 145 0.17 -24.61 12.83
CA ILE A 145 0.48 -24.28 14.23
C ILE A 145 1.24 -25.43 14.91
N GLY A 146 1.12 -26.66 14.38
CA GLY A 146 1.81 -27.85 14.84
C GLY A 146 3.30 -27.62 15.09
N PRO A 147 4.07 -27.10 14.11
CA PRO A 147 5.49 -26.79 14.28
C PRO A 147 5.78 -25.88 15.45
N LYS A 148 4.96 -24.83 15.66
CA LYS A 148 5.17 -23.89 16.77
C LYS A 148 4.92 -24.52 18.13
N ILE A 149 4.00 -25.47 18.21
CA ILE A 149 3.74 -26.20 19.45
C ILE A 149 4.83 -27.26 19.69
N THR A 150 5.25 -27.99 18.65
CA THR A 150 6.30 -29.00 18.77
C THR A 150 7.68 -28.37 18.99
N ASP A 151 7.93 -27.16 18.50
CA ASP A 151 9.14 -26.35 18.80
C ASP A 151 9.23 -25.98 20.29
N GLN A 152 8.10 -25.58 20.89
CA GLN A 152 8.03 -25.39 22.35
C GLN A 152 8.27 -26.70 23.10
N GLY A 153 7.78 -27.82 22.55
CA GLY A 153 8.12 -29.16 23.02
C GLY A 153 9.62 -29.46 23.01
N ALA A 154 10.31 -29.15 21.91
CA ALA A 154 11.75 -29.31 21.76
C ALA A 154 12.54 -28.45 22.77
N THR A 155 12.04 -27.25 23.09
CA THR A 155 12.58 -26.41 24.18
C THR A 155 12.47 -27.10 25.55
N GLY A 156 11.39 -27.86 25.78
CA GLY A 156 11.25 -28.72 26.97
C GLY A 156 12.31 -29.82 27.05
N ILE A 157 12.66 -30.42 25.91
CA ILE A 157 13.74 -31.42 25.79
C ILE A 157 15.11 -30.76 26.07
N GLU A 158 15.35 -29.57 25.52
CA GLU A 158 16.57 -28.78 25.77
C GLU A 158 16.74 -28.46 27.27
N ASN A 159 15.67 -28.06 27.96
CA ASN A 159 15.69 -27.86 29.42
C ASN A 159 16.04 -29.13 30.20
N GLN A 160 15.57 -30.29 29.74
CA GLN A 160 15.88 -31.57 30.38
C GLN A 160 17.35 -31.98 30.14
N ILE A 161 17.88 -31.74 28.94
CA ILE A 161 19.30 -31.95 28.61
C ILE A 161 20.18 -31.02 29.44
N ASN A 162 19.82 -29.73 29.51
CA ASN A 162 20.52 -28.75 30.33
C ASN A 162 20.51 -29.15 31.82
N SER A 163 19.42 -29.74 32.31
CA SER A 163 19.35 -30.24 33.70
C SER A 163 20.26 -31.44 33.93
N ALA A 164 20.28 -32.42 33.01
CA ALA A 164 21.18 -33.58 33.09
C ALA A 164 22.66 -33.16 33.00
N PHE A 165 22.97 -32.18 32.14
CA PHE A 165 24.31 -31.59 32.05
C PHE A 165 24.73 -30.89 33.35
N LYS A 166 23.83 -30.06 33.91
CA LYS A 166 24.04 -29.36 35.20
C LYS A 166 24.30 -30.34 36.35
N GLU A 167 23.54 -31.43 36.41
CA GLU A 167 23.72 -32.49 37.42
C GLU A 167 25.12 -33.13 37.31
N GLN A 168 25.60 -33.40 36.09
CA GLN A 168 26.92 -33.99 35.90
C GLN A 168 28.09 -33.04 36.16
N VAL A 169 27.95 -31.77 35.78
CA VAL A 169 28.92 -30.72 36.17
C VAL A 169 29.00 -30.62 37.70
N SER A 170 27.86 -30.64 38.39
CA SER A 170 27.80 -30.59 39.85
C SER A 170 28.46 -31.82 40.49
N ASN A 171 28.24 -33.02 39.96
CA ASN A 171 28.90 -34.25 40.41
C ASN A 171 30.42 -34.23 40.20
N ALA A 172 30.90 -33.74 39.06
CA ALA A 172 32.33 -33.61 38.76
C ALA A 172 33.02 -32.64 39.72
N ILE A 173 32.41 -31.46 39.94
CA ILE A 173 32.91 -30.44 40.88
C ILE A 173 32.90 -30.96 42.31
N THR A 174 31.84 -31.66 42.72
CA THR A 174 31.72 -32.23 44.07
C THR A 174 32.76 -33.32 44.33
N THR A 175 33.08 -34.12 43.31
CA THR A 175 34.11 -35.17 43.39
C THR A 175 35.51 -34.56 43.53
N GLU A 176 35.81 -33.52 42.75
CA GLU A 176 37.07 -32.77 42.84
C GLU A 176 37.22 -32.04 44.19
N LEU A 177 36.13 -31.46 44.69
CA LEU A 177 36.09 -30.76 45.98
C LEU A 177 36.22 -31.72 47.17
N ARG A 178 35.70 -32.96 47.08
CA ARG A 178 35.91 -34.01 48.11
C ARG A 178 37.35 -34.50 48.15
N ASN A 179 37.98 -34.64 46.98
CA ASN A 179 39.39 -35.03 46.89
C ASN A 179 40.30 -33.93 47.46
N SER A 180 39.99 -32.65 47.20
CA SER A 180 40.71 -31.51 47.78
C SER A 180 40.40 -31.28 49.27
N GLY A 181 39.17 -31.54 49.72
CA GLY A 181 38.75 -31.39 51.12
C GLY A 181 39.33 -32.44 52.09
N GLY A 182 39.78 -33.59 51.58
CA GLY A 182 40.49 -34.62 52.36
C GLY A 182 41.84 -34.15 52.91
N GLU A 183 42.56 -33.29 52.18
CA GLU A 183 43.80 -32.66 52.64
C GLU A 183 43.53 -31.54 53.66
N LEU A 184 42.40 -30.85 53.55
CA LEU A 184 42.00 -29.76 54.45
C LEU A 184 41.59 -30.27 55.85
N SER A 185 40.87 -31.40 55.93
CA SER A 185 40.44 -32.03 57.20
C SER A 185 41.61 -32.44 58.11
N THR A 186 42.75 -32.79 57.51
CA THR A 186 43.97 -33.18 58.25
C THR A 186 44.64 -31.96 58.91
N THR A 187 44.42 -30.77 58.36
CA THR A 187 45.02 -29.50 58.83
C THR A 187 44.21 -28.87 59.97
N LEU A 188 42.90 -29.14 60.06
CA LEU A 188 42.00 -28.54 61.06
C LEU A 188 42.12 -29.10 62.50
N ASN A 189 42.83 -30.21 62.73
CA ASN A 189 42.82 -30.90 64.02
C ASN A 189 43.78 -30.34 65.09
N ASN A 190 44.57 -29.29 64.80
CA ASN A 190 45.51 -28.72 65.76
C ASN A 190 45.36 -27.19 65.93
N THR A 191 44.65 -26.81 67.01
CA THR A 191 44.81 -25.59 67.84
C THR A 191 44.45 -24.23 67.21
N GLY A 192 43.81 -23.36 68.01
CA GLY A 192 43.16 -22.09 67.61
C GLY A 192 44.03 -20.98 66.97
N ASP A 193 45.30 -21.24 66.69
CA ASP A 193 46.15 -20.35 65.87
C ASP A 193 45.79 -20.49 64.37
N SER A 194 45.40 -21.69 63.92
CA SER A 194 45.09 -21.97 62.51
C SER A 194 43.86 -21.23 61.99
N ALA A 195 42.86 -20.93 62.83
CA ALA A 195 41.68 -20.17 62.42
C ALA A 195 42.00 -18.69 62.20
N ALA A 196 42.86 -18.10 63.03
CA ALA A 196 43.34 -16.74 62.84
C ALA A 196 44.27 -16.63 61.62
N ASP A 197 45.07 -17.67 61.36
CA ASP A 197 45.92 -17.77 60.17
C ASP A 197 45.10 -17.96 58.88
N SER A 198 44.08 -18.85 58.88
CA SER A 198 43.17 -19.01 57.74
C SER A 198 42.34 -17.75 57.46
N LEU A 199 41.94 -16.99 58.49
CA LEU A 199 41.29 -15.68 58.29
C LEU A 199 42.27 -14.65 57.70
N THR A 200 43.57 -14.74 58.04
CA THR A 200 44.62 -13.91 57.43
C THR A 200 44.82 -14.25 55.96
N GLU A 201 44.96 -15.53 55.64
CA GLU A 201 45.14 -16.01 54.27
C GLU A 201 43.92 -15.71 53.40
N THR A 202 42.71 -15.80 53.99
CA THR A 202 41.46 -15.39 53.32
C THR A 202 41.43 -13.88 53.08
N ALA A 203 41.83 -13.06 54.05
CA ALA A 203 41.93 -11.60 53.88
C ALA A 203 42.97 -11.21 52.82
N GLU A 204 44.11 -11.90 52.76
CA GLU A 204 45.14 -11.70 51.72
C GLU A 204 44.66 -12.13 50.33
N SER A 205 43.91 -13.23 50.25
CA SER A 205 43.26 -13.68 49.01
C SER A 205 42.21 -12.67 48.53
N LEU A 206 41.43 -12.11 49.46
CA LEU A 206 40.43 -11.08 49.17
C LEU A 206 41.08 -9.80 48.64
N ARG A 207 42.22 -9.42 49.21
CA ARG A 207 43.04 -8.29 48.77
C ARG A 207 43.65 -8.52 47.38
N SER A 208 44.06 -9.75 47.08
CA SER A 208 44.54 -10.12 45.74
C SER A 208 43.42 -10.07 44.71
N ALA A 209 42.25 -10.60 45.03
CA ALA A 209 41.06 -10.49 44.19
C ALA A 209 40.66 -9.01 43.96
N GLN A 210 40.71 -8.17 45.00
CA GLN A 210 40.48 -6.73 44.87
C GLN A 210 41.48 -6.06 43.90
N ALA A 211 42.76 -6.46 43.93
CA ALA A 211 43.76 -5.96 43.01
C ALA A 211 43.49 -6.37 41.55
N GLU A 212 43.06 -7.62 41.32
CA GLU A 212 42.66 -8.11 39.99
C GLU A 212 41.41 -7.40 39.46
N ILE A 213 40.41 -7.19 40.32
CA ILE A 213 39.18 -6.45 39.97
C ILE A 213 39.50 -4.98 39.69
N THR A 214 40.43 -4.38 40.43
CA THR A 214 40.92 -3.02 40.17
C THR A 214 41.65 -2.94 38.83
N ALA A 215 42.41 -3.98 38.45
CA ALA A 215 43.03 -4.07 37.13
C ALA A 215 41.99 -4.23 36.02
N ALA A 216 40.97 -5.05 36.20
CA ALA A 216 39.84 -5.19 35.28
C ALA A 216 39.07 -3.87 35.12
N LYS A 217 38.83 -3.15 36.22
CA LYS A 217 38.23 -1.81 36.25
C LYS A 217 39.03 -0.80 35.43
N LYS A 218 40.36 -0.83 35.54
CA LYS A 218 41.26 0.02 34.74
C LYS A 218 41.13 -0.28 33.24
N ASN A 219 41.02 -1.54 32.85
CA ASN A 219 40.81 -1.94 31.45
C ASN A 219 39.45 -1.46 30.93
N VAL A 220 38.39 -1.60 31.72
CA VAL A 220 37.05 -1.06 31.45
C VAL A 220 37.09 0.46 31.27
N THR A 221 37.76 1.19 32.17
CA THR A 221 37.89 2.65 32.09
C THR A 221 38.70 3.09 30.87
N SER A 222 39.70 2.29 30.45
CA SER A 222 40.54 2.58 29.29
C SER A 222 39.82 2.38 27.94
N ALA A 223 38.73 1.60 27.91
CA ALA A 223 37.92 1.41 26.71
C ALA A 223 37.01 2.62 26.41
N GLY A 224 36.66 3.44 27.41
CA GLY A 224 35.84 4.65 27.24
C GLY A 224 36.37 5.63 26.19
N PRO A 225 37.62 6.13 26.31
CA PRO A 225 38.21 7.03 25.32
C PRO A 225 38.29 6.45 23.89
N THR A 226 38.35 5.11 23.76
CA THR A 226 38.36 4.43 22.46
C THR A 226 36.96 4.45 21.83
N ILE A 227 35.91 4.27 22.65
CA ILE A 227 34.51 4.40 22.23
C ILE A 227 34.22 5.84 21.80
N ASP A 228 34.68 6.83 22.56
CA ASP A 228 34.50 8.25 22.23
C ASP A 228 35.18 8.61 20.91
N ALA A 229 36.45 8.21 20.73
CA ALA A 229 37.18 8.46 19.48
C ALA A 229 36.55 7.76 18.26
N THR A 230 35.95 6.58 18.45
CA THR A 230 35.25 5.85 17.39
C THR A 230 33.91 6.52 17.06
N THR A 231 33.21 7.03 18.08
CA THR A 231 31.98 7.81 17.91
C THR A 231 32.24 9.10 17.12
N ASP A 232 33.27 9.87 17.48
CA ASP A 232 33.68 11.08 16.76
C ASP A 232 34.02 10.80 15.28
N ALA A 233 34.72 9.68 15.01
CA ALA A 233 35.04 9.27 13.66
C ALA A 233 33.78 8.92 12.85
N LEU A 234 32.82 8.22 13.46
CA LEU A 234 31.55 7.89 12.82
C LEU A 234 30.66 9.11 12.59
N GLU A 235 30.66 10.10 13.49
CA GLU A 235 29.98 11.38 13.25
C GLU A 235 30.58 12.14 12.07
N SER A 236 31.91 12.10 11.90
CA SER A 236 32.57 12.67 10.73
C SER A 236 32.17 11.94 9.44
N VAL A 237 31.99 10.62 9.50
CA VAL A 237 31.48 9.83 8.37
C VAL A 237 30.03 10.20 8.07
N ASP A 238 29.14 10.31 9.08
CA ASP A 238 27.73 10.74 8.87
C ASP A 238 27.63 12.11 8.19
N LYS A 239 28.45 13.08 8.61
CA LYS A 239 28.53 14.39 7.95
C LYS A 239 28.96 14.28 6.48
N THR A 240 29.99 13.48 6.20
CA THR A 240 30.52 13.26 4.85
C THR A 240 29.49 12.56 3.94
N LEU A 241 28.76 11.58 4.48
CA LEU A 241 27.64 10.93 3.79
C LEU A 241 26.54 11.95 3.48
N GLY A 242 26.21 12.85 4.41
CA GLY A 242 25.26 13.95 4.17
C GLY A 242 25.72 14.97 3.12
N ASP A 243 27.02 15.28 3.04
CA ASP A 243 27.61 16.12 1.98
C ASP A 243 27.50 15.45 0.60
N ALA A 244 27.85 14.16 0.52
CA ALA A 244 27.77 13.38 -0.71
C ALA A 244 26.32 13.22 -1.20
N GLU A 245 25.34 13.10 -0.29
CA GLU A 245 23.93 13.05 -0.65
C GLU A 245 23.46 14.37 -1.29
N ARG A 246 23.87 15.51 -0.73
CA ARG A 246 23.59 16.84 -1.32
C ARG A 246 24.21 16.99 -2.71
N ALA A 247 25.45 16.52 -2.90
CA ALA A 247 26.11 16.56 -4.19
C ALA A 247 25.37 15.69 -5.24
N LEU A 248 24.91 14.49 -4.87
CA LEU A 248 24.13 13.62 -5.75
C LEU A 248 22.79 14.24 -6.16
N ARG A 249 22.08 14.89 -5.23
CA ARG A 249 20.86 15.64 -5.56
C ARG A 249 21.14 16.78 -6.54
N GLN A 250 22.28 17.45 -6.41
CA GLN A 250 22.68 18.49 -7.35
C GLN A 250 22.98 17.92 -8.75
N VAL A 251 23.62 16.75 -8.83
CA VAL A 251 23.80 16.02 -10.10
C VAL A 251 22.44 15.70 -10.73
N GLN A 252 21.48 15.15 -9.97
CA GLN A 252 20.14 14.84 -10.48
C GLN A 252 19.40 16.09 -11.02
N ASN A 253 19.53 17.23 -10.33
CA ASN A 253 18.95 18.49 -10.79
C ASN A 253 19.61 18.99 -12.10
N ILE A 254 20.93 18.90 -12.21
CA ILE A 254 21.67 19.27 -13.44
C ILE A 254 21.25 18.34 -14.58
N THR A 255 21.20 17.03 -14.35
CA THR A 255 20.80 16.04 -15.36
C THR A 255 19.37 16.29 -15.85
N GLY A 256 18.44 16.64 -14.96
CA GLY A 256 17.08 17.04 -15.33
C GLY A 256 17.00 18.34 -16.13
N GLU A 257 17.89 19.29 -15.88
CA GLU A 257 18.02 20.52 -16.68
C GLU A 257 18.60 20.24 -18.07
N VAL A 258 19.66 19.44 -18.15
CA VAL A 258 20.26 19.03 -19.43
C VAL A 258 19.25 18.26 -20.28
N GLN A 259 18.42 17.42 -19.69
CA GLN A 259 17.37 16.70 -20.41
C GLN A 259 16.30 17.65 -21.00
N ARG A 260 15.88 18.67 -20.24
CA ARG A 260 14.98 19.72 -20.75
C ARG A 260 15.61 20.52 -21.89
N GLN A 261 16.88 20.90 -21.76
CA GLN A 261 17.60 21.64 -22.81
C GLN A 261 17.82 20.79 -24.08
N THR A 262 18.12 19.50 -23.91
CA THR A 262 18.28 18.53 -25.01
C THR A 262 16.98 18.39 -25.80
N ALA A 263 15.83 18.28 -25.12
CA ALA A 263 14.52 18.26 -25.77
C ALA A 263 14.24 19.58 -26.53
N ALA A 264 14.54 20.73 -25.92
CA ALA A 264 14.36 22.02 -26.56
C ALA A 264 15.23 22.21 -27.82
N VAL A 265 16.47 21.70 -27.82
CA VAL A 265 17.35 21.71 -29.01
C VAL A 265 16.77 20.82 -30.12
N SER A 266 16.30 19.62 -29.77
CA SER A 266 15.64 18.72 -30.73
C SER A 266 14.42 19.38 -31.38
N ASP A 267 13.56 20.00 -30.58
CA ASP A 267 12.35 20.68 -31.06
C ASP A 267 12.70 21.91 -31.92
N SER A 268 13.69 22.70 -31.50
CA SER A 268 14.14 23.88 -32.24
C SER A 268 14.78 23.53 -33.58
N VAL A 269 15.60 22.48 -33.65
CA VAL A 269 16.22 22.01 -34.90
C VAL A 269 15.16 21.45 -35.85
N ASN A 270 14.20 20.67 -35.34
CA ASN A 270 13.10 20.17 -36.16
C ASN A 270 12.23 21.31 -36.71
N ALA A 271 11.86 22.29 -35.89
CA ALA A 271 11.07 23.44 -36.31
C ALA A 271 11.81 24.29 -37.36
N ALA A 272 13.10 24.60 -37.12
CA ALA A 272 13.92 25.35 -38.05
C ALA A 272 14.11 24.63 -39.40
N TYR A 273 14.29 23.30 -39.36
CA TYR A 273 14.42 22.47 -40.55
C TYR A 273 13.14 22.47 -41.40
N PHE A 274 11.97 22.20 -40.79
CA PHE A 274 10.71 22.16 -41.54
C PHE A 274 10.32 23.54 -42.11
N GLN A 275 10.46 24.60 -41.30
CA GLN A 275 10.10 25.95 -41.72
C GLN A 275 11.08 26.52 -42.75
N GLY A 276 12.38 26.28 -42.56
CA GLY A 276 13.44 26.75 -43.45
C GLY A 276 13.44 26.03 -44.80
N SER A 277 13.26 24.70 -44.79
CA SER A 277 13.22 23.90 -46.01
C SER A 277 12.02 24.25 -46.90
N SER A 278 10.83 24.44 -46.32
CA SER A 278 9.65 24.86 -47.09
C SER A 278 9.83 26.27 -47.66
N SER A 279 10.28 27.23 -46.83
CA SER A 279 10.43 28.64 -47.26
C SER A 279 11.50 28.79 -48.34
N LEU A 280 12.60 28.02 -48.24
CA LEU A 280 13.67 28.03 -49.24
C LEU A 280 13.20 27.37 -50.55
N SER A 281 12.47 26.25 -50.48
CA SER A 281 11.90 25.59 -51.65
C SER A 281 10.92 26.50 -52.39
N ASP A 282 10.06 27.22 -51.67
CA ASP A 282 9.09 28.16 -52.26
C ASP A 282 9.79 29.38 -52.91
N ALA A 283 10.84 29.90 -52.25
CA ALA A 283 11.64 31.00 -52.76
C ALA A 283 12.41 30.62 -54.04
N VAL A 284 13.01 29.42 -54.06
CA VAL A 284 13.75 28.91 -55.24
C VAL A 284 12.79 28.63 -56.40
N THR A 285 11.63 28.02 -56.13
CA THR A 285 10.59 27.81 -57.15
C THR A 285 10.13 29.15 -57.75
N SER A 286 9.92 30.15 -56.91
CA SER A 286 9.53 31.49 -57.35
C SER A 286 10.62 32.17 -58.17
N ALA A 287 11.88 32.05 -57.75
CA ALA A 287 13.04 32.60 -58.45
C ALA A 287 13.25 31.92 -59.82
N MET A 288 13.12 30.60 -59.90
CA MET A 288 13.24 29.84 -61.15
C MET A 288 12.12 30.19 -62.16
N ASN A 289 10.90 30.40 -61.67
CA ASN A 289 9.79 30.86 -62.51
C ASN A 289 10.04 32.28 -63.05
N ALA A 290 10.55 33.19 -62.21
CA ALA A 290 10.91 34.54 -62.63
C ALA A 290 12.06 34.55 -63.64
N VAL A 291 13.10 33.74 -63.41
CA VAL A 291 14.22 33.53 -64.34
C VAL A 291 13.70 33.02 -65.69
N SER A 292 12.86 31.99 -65.69
CA SER A 292 12.30 31.42 -66.92
C SER A 292 11.49 32.44 -67.73
N SER A 293 10.72 33.30 -67.04
CA SER A 293 9.99 34.40 -67.67
C SER A 293 10.93 35.43 -68.29
N VAL A 294 11.92 35.91 -67.52
CA VAL A 294 12.85 36.96 -67.99
C VAL A 294 13.71 36.45 -69.15
N THR A 295 14.22 35.22 -69.08
CA THR A 295 14.98 34.62 -70.19
C THR A 295 14.11 34.51 -71.45
N GLY A 296 12.86 34.05 -71.33
CA GLY A 296 11.92 33.98 -72.46
C GLY A 296 11.57 35.34 -73.08
N ASP A 297 11.41 36.37 -72.25
CA ASP A 297 11.19 37.75 -72.71
C ASP A 297 12.42 38.31 -73.44
N LEU A 298 13.62 38.01 -72.94
CA LEU A 298 14.89 38.47 -73.53
C LEU A 298 15.20 37.75 -74.85
N GLU A 299 14.89 36.45 -74.94
CA GLU A 299 14.97 35.69 -76.19
C GLU A 299 13.99 36.22 -77.24
N SER A 300 12.76 36.54 -76.83
CA SER A 300 11.76 37.15 -77.70
C SER A 300 12.18 38.54 -78.18
N ALA A 301 12.75 39.36 -77.28
CA ALA A 301 13.31 40.66 -77.65
C ALA A 301 14.50 40.53 -78.60
N GLY A 302 15.39 39.57 -78.36
CA GLY A 302 16.52 39.25 -79.25
C GLY A 302 16.07 38.87 -80.66
N SER A 303 15.05 38.01 -80.78
CA SER A 303 14.45 37.66 -82.08
C SER A 303 13.84 38.87 -82.79
N GLY A 304 13.15 39.75 -82.05
CA GLY A 304 12.59 40.99 -82.62
C GLY A 304 13.67 41.98 -83.08
N ILE A 305 14.80 42.04 -82.37
CA ILE A 305 15.97 42.84 -82.77
C ILE A 305 16.62 42.24 -84.02
N ASP A 306 16.71 40.91 -84.12
CA ASP A 306 17.24 40.22 -85.32
C ASP A 306 16.40 40.52 -86.58
N ASP A 307 15.07 40.49 -86.46
CA ASP A 307 14.17 40.87 -87.54
C ASP A 307 14.35 42.34 -87.95
N ALA A 308 14.50 43.24 -86.97
CA ALA A 308 14.74 44.67 -87.19
C ALA A 308 16.12 44.93 -87.84
N LEU A 309 17.16 44.19 -87.42
CA LEU A 309 18.50 44.25 -88.00
C LEU A 309 18.50 43.81 -89.46
N GLY A 310 17.79 42.72 -89.79
CA GLY A 310 17.64 42.26 -91.17
C GLY A 310 16.98 43.31 -92.07
N GLY A 311 15.90 43.94 -91.58
CA GLY A 311 15.22 45.02 -92.29
C GLY A 311 16.08 46.29 -92.44
N ALA A 312 16.71 46.74 -91.35
CA ALA A 312 17.53 47.96 -91.34
C ALA A 312 18.79 47.83 -92.22
N SER A 313 19.46 46.67 -92.16
CA SER A 313 20.61 46.36 -93.02
C SER A 313 20.23 46.36 -94.49
N GLY A 314 19.09 45.76 -94.85
CA GLY A 314 18.57 45.79 -96.22
C GLY A 314 18.27 47.21 -96.73
N VAL A 315 17.73 48.09 -95.88
CA VAL A 315 17.49 49.50 -96.21
C VAL A 315 18.80 50.26 -96.40
N VAL A 316 19.82 50.00 -95.57
CA VAL A 316 21.15 50.59 -95.70
C VAL A 316 21.80 50.18 -97.03
N ASP A 317 21.80 48.89 -97.34
CA ASP A 317 22.35 48.33 -98.58
C ASP A 317 21.65 48.89 -99.83
N GLN A 318 20.31 49.02 -99.78
CA GLN A 318 19.54 49.59 -100.87
C GLN A 318 19.81 51.09 -101.04
N SER A 319 19.95 51.81 -99.92
CA SER A 319 20.30 53.23 -99.92
C SER A 319 21.71 53.46 -100.48
N ASP A 320 22.68 52.59 -100.19
CA ASP A 320 24.03 52.65 -100.78
C ASP A 320 23.99 52.47 -102.29
N ARG A 321 23.26 51.47 -102.80
CA ARG A 321 23.10 51.26 -104.24
C ARG A 321 22.43 52.46 -104.92
N ALA A 322 21.42 53.07 -104.28
CA ALA A 322 20.74 54.25 -104.81
C ALA A 322 21.66 55.49 -104.81
N ILE A 323 22.44 55.69 -103.74
CA ILE A 323 23.46 56.76 -103.65
C ILE A 323 24.51 56.58 -104.76
N ASP A 324 25.00 55.36 -104.97
CA ASP A 324 25.99 55.07 -106.03
C ASP A 324 25.43 55.33 -107.43
N GLN A 325 24.18 54.93 -107.70
CA GLN A 325 23.50 55.22 -108.97
C GLN A 325 23.29 56.72 -109.21
N LEU A 326 22.86 57.45 -108.18
CA LEU A 326 22.70 58.91 -108.25
C LEU A 326 24.05 59.61 -108.45
N GLN A 327 25.13 59.13 -107.82
CA GLN A 327 26.48 59.63 -108.02
C GLN A 327 26.96 59.37 -109.46
N GLN A 328 26.73 58.17 -110.02
CA GLN A 328 27.07 57.87 -111.42
C GLN A 328 26.31 58.74 -112.42
N LEU A 329 25.03 59.05 -112.16
CA LEU A 329 24.26 59.98 -112.98
C LEU A 329 24.81 61.41 -112.89
N LEU A 330 25.25 61.84 -111.71
CA LEU A 330 25.89 63.15 -111.49
C LEU A 330 27.25 63.24 -112.20
N ASP A 331 28.06 62.17 -112.15
CA ASP A 331 29.39 62.11 -112.76
C ASP A 331 29.34 61.94 -114.30
N GLY A 332 28.31 61.27 -114.82
CA GLY A 332 28.08 61.06 -116.26
C GLY A 332 27.39 62.21 -116.98
N GLY A 333 26.67 63.07 -116.26
CA GLY A 333 26.03 64.28 -116.77
C GLY A 333 27.00 65.45 -116.77
N GLY A 334 27.67 65.70 -117.91
CA GLY A 334 28.68 66.76 -118.05
C GLY A 334 28.21 68.13 -117.59
N GLY A 335 28.62 68.54 -116.39
CA GLY A 335 29.07 69.88 -116.00
C GLY A 335 28.18 71.11 -116.18
N THR A 336 26.98 71.04 -116.76
CA THR A 336 26.19 72.25 -117.06
C THR A 336 24.69 72.02 -116.90
N THR A 337 24.13 72.28 -115.72
CA THR A 337 22.70 72.63 -115.53
C THR A 337 22.46 73.12 -114.09
N GLU A 338 21.54 74.07 -113.89
CA GLU A 338 21.07 74.59 -112.58
C GLU A 338 20.59 73.50 -111.59
N ALA A 339 20.38 72.26 -112.04
CA ALA A 339 19.93 71.13 -111.23
C ALA A 339 21.04 70.40 -110.45
N ALA A 340 22.34 70.63 -110.72
CA ALA A 340 23.44 69.86 -110.13
C ALA A 340 23.66 70.15 -108.63
N ALA A 341 23.47 71.39 -108.18
CA ALA A 341 23.62 71.79 -106.78
C ALA A 341 22.59 71.13 -105.84
N PRO A 342 21.25 71.21 -106.09
CA PRO A 342 20.28 70.55 -105.23
C PRO A 342 20.39 69.02 -105.25
N LEU A 343 20.85 68.42 -106.35
CA LEU A 343 21.10 66.98 -106.41
C LEU A 343 22.30 66.57 -105.55
N THR A 344 23.35 67.38 -105.52
CA THR A 344 24.55 67.17 -104.67
C THR A 344 24.19 67.29 -103.19
N ASP A 345 23.38 68.28 -102.81
CA ASP A 345 22.91 68.45 -101.43
C ASP A 345 22.00 67.29 -100.99
N ALA A 346 21.08 66.84 -101.86
CA ALA A 346 20.24 65.67 -101.59
C ALA A 346 21.08 64.39 -101.42
N LEU A 347 22.14 64.22 -102.22
CA LEU A 347 23.04 63.09 -102.12
C LEU A 347 23.89 63.12 -100.84
N ASN A 348 24.37 64.29 -100.44
CA ASN A 348 25.07 64.46 -99.16
C ASN A 348 24.14 64.20 -97.97
N GLY A 349 22.89 64.69 -98.02
CA GLY A 349 21.87 64.39 -97.01
C GLY A 349 21.51 62.90 -96.94
N LEU A 350 21.44 62.22 -98.09
CA LEU A 350 21.25 60.76 -98.14
C LEU A 350 22.45 60.00 -97.57
N ARG A 351 23.69 60.43 -97.84
CA ARG A 351 24.91 59.84 -97.27
C ARG A 351 24.97 59.98 -95.76
N GLU A 352 24.68 61.17 -95.23
CA GLU A 352 24.65 61.42 -93.79
C GLU A 352 23.57 60.57 -93.10
N ARG A 353 22.38 60.49 -93.72
CA ARG A 353 21.29 59.65 -93.21
C ARG A 353 21.61 58.16 -93.29
N ASN A 354 22.30 57.71 -94.34
CA ASN A 354 22.72 56.32 -94.45
C ASN A 354 23.84 55.97 -93.45
N ALA A 355 24.76 56.90 -93.19
CA ALA A 355 25.75 56.76 -92.12
C ALA A 355 25.08 56.65 -90.74
N THR A 356 24.03 57.44 -90.49
CA THR A 356 23.22 57.36 -89.26
C THR A 356 22.50 56.01 -89.14
N ASN A 357 21.93 55.51 -90.24
CA ASN A 357 21.30 54.18 -90.25
C ASN A 357 22.31 53.04 -90.02
N ARG A 358 23.55 53.14 -90.53
CA ARG A 358 24.62 52.19 -90.20
C ARG A 358 24.99 52.21 -88.73
N GLN A 359 25.04 53.41 -88.13
CA GLN A 359 25.25 53.52 -86.69
C GLN A 359 24.10 52.85 -85.93
N LEU A 360 22.84 53.05 -86.33
CA LEU A 360 21.68 52.39 -85.73
C LEU A 360 21.76 50.86 -85.85
N VAL A 361 22.19 50.31 -86.99
CA VAL A 361 22.41 48.85 -87.15
C VAL A 361 23.50 48.36 -86.19
N THR A 362 24.57 49.13 -86.00
CA THR A 362 25.65 48.82 -85.06
C THR A 362 25.12 48.83 -83.62
N ASP A 363 24.35 49.85 -83.25
CA ASP A 363 23.75 49.99 -81.93
C ASP A 363 22.73 48.88 -81.62
N LEU A 364 21.93 48.48 -82.62
CA LEU A 364 20.99 47.36 -82.52
C LEU A 364 21.72 46.01 -82.38
N THR A 365 22.86 45.84 -83.06
CA THR A 365 23.71 44.64 -82.89
C THR A 365 24.29 44.60 -81.48
N GLY A 366 24.81 45.73 -80.98
CA GLY A 366 25.29 45.82 -79.60
C GLY A 366 24.19 45.58 -78.56
N LEU A 367 22.96 46.04 -78.82
CA LEU A 367 21.81 45.79 -77.94
C LEU A 367 21.42 44.31 -77.92
N LYS A 368 21.48 43.63 -79.08
CA LYS A 368 21.25 42.18 -79.17
C LYS A 368 22.27 41.40 -78.35
N ASP A 369 23.56 41.70 -78.52
CA ASP A 369 24.62 41.03 -77.79
C ASP A 369 24.47 41.26 -76.28
N ALA A 370 24.16 42.49 -75.86
CA ALA A 370 23.87 42.81 -74.46
C ALA A 370 22.65 42.05 -73.91
N ALA A 371 21.60 41.87 -74.70
CA ALA A 371 20.43 41.08 -74.32
C ALA A 371 20.80 39.59 -74.15
N SER A 372 21.58 39.03 -75.08
CA SER A 372 22.07 37.65 -74.99
C SER A 372 22.99 37.42 -73.78
N ASP A 373 23.93 38.33 -73.52
CA ASP A 373 24.84 38.26 -72.38
C ASP A 373 24.10 38.37 -71.04
N THR A 374 23.07 39.22 -71.00
CA THR A 374 22.20 39.36 -69.83
C THR A 374 21.40 38.08 -69.58
N ALA A 375 20.85 37.45 -70.62
CA ALA A 375 20.17 36.15 -70.49
C ALA A 375 21.11 35.09 -69.93
N GLY A 376 22.34 34.99 -70.47
CA GLY A 376 23.36 34.06 -70.00
C GLY A 376 23.76 34.30 -68.53
N THR A 377 23.88 35.56 -68.12
CA THR A 377 24.21 35.93 -66.73
C THR A 377 23.07 35.58 -65.77
N VAL A 378 21.82 35.83 -66.15
CA VAL A 378 20.63 35.50 -65.35
C VAL A 378 20.51 33.98 -65.17
N THR A 379 20.73 33.20 -66.23
CA THR A 379 20.74 31.73 -66.16
C THR A 379 21.89 31.20 -65.29
N ALA A 380 23.09 31.79 -65.39
CA ALA A 380 24.21 31.40 -64.53
C ALA A 380 23.95 31.69 -63.04
N ALA A 381 23.32 32.83 -62.72
CA ALA A 381 22.91 33.17 -61.36
C ALA A 381 21.85 32.21 -60.81
N ALA A 382 20.90 31.79 -61.65
CA ALA A 382 19.89 30.79 -61.27
C ALA A 382 20.52 29.44 -60.92
N ASN A 383 21.44 28.95 -61.75
CA ASN A 383 22.17 27.70 -61.49
C ASN A 383 23.03 27.80 -60.22
N ALA A 384 23.64 28.96 -59.96
CA ALA A 384 24.40 29.19 -58.72
C ALA A 384 23.49 29.17 -57.48
N LEU A 385 22.29 29.75 -57.57
CA LEU A 385 21.29 29.73 -56.51
C LEU A 385 20.75 28.31 -56.25
N GLU A 386 20.52 27.53 -57.30
CA GLU A 386 20.13 26.12 -57.20
C GLU A 386 21.21 25.29 -56.49
N ASN A 387 22.47 25.44 -56.90
CA ASN A 387 23.59 24.75 -56.26
C ASN A 387 23.78 25.15 -54.79
N ALA A 388 23.66 26.44 -54.46
CA ALA A 388 23.72 26.91 -53.08
C ALA A 388 22.56 26.36 -52.23
N THR A 389 21.39 26.18 -52.84
CA THR A 389 20.21 25.58 -52.19
C THR A 389 20.44 24.10 -51.90
N LEU A 390 20.97 23.34 -52.85
CA LEU A 390 21.31 21.93 -52.66
C LEU A 390 22.34 21.76 -51.53
N ALA A 391 23.41 22.57 -51.54
CA ALA A 391 24.42 22.54 -50.47
C ALA A 391 23.85 22.91 -49.10
N THR A 392 22.91 23.85 -49.03
CA THR A 392 22.22 24.25 -47.79
C THR A 392 21.30 23.14 -47.29
N ARG A 393 20.61 22.45 -48.20
CA ARG A 393 19.76 21.30 -47.88
C ARG A 393 20.59 20.13 -47.35
N ASP A 394 21.70 19.79 -48.02
CA ASP A 394 22.61 18.72 -47.58
C ASP A 394 23.19 19.03 -46.20
N SER A 395 23.65 20.27 -45.96
CA SER A 395 24.14 20.71 -44.64
C SER A 395 23.06 20.65 -43.55
N SER A 396 21.80 20.90 -43.91
CA SER A 396 20.65 20.82 -42.99
C SER A 396 20.25 19.38 -42.69
N ASP A 397 20.34 18.49 -43.69
CA ASP A 397 20.14 17.05 -43.53
C ASP A 397 21.26 16.43 -42.66
N ASP A 398 22.51 16.84 -42.86
CA ASP A 398 23.66 16.42 -42.03
C ASP A 398 23.51 16.88 -40.58
N LEU A 399 23.06 18.12 -40.35
CA LEU A 399 22.80 18.65 -39.02
C LEU A 399 21.65 17.90 -38.34
N ARG A 400 20.55 17.64 -39.08
CA ARG A 400 19.40 16.86 -38.59
C ARG A 400 19.81 15.43 -38.26
N SER A 401 20.62 14.79 -39.10
CA SER A 401 21.14 13.44 -38.88
C SER A 401 22.05 13.40 -37.65
N SER A 402 22.99 14.36 -37.55
CA SER A 402 23.89 14.47 -36.40
C SER A 402 23.12 14.65 -35.09
N VAL A 403 22.09 15.50 -35.07
CA VAL A 403 21.19 15.69 -33.92
C VAL A 403 20.37 14.42 -33.65
N GLY A 404 19.89 13.75 -34.70
CA GLY A 404 19.13 12.50 -34.63
C GLY A 404 19.94 11.30 -34.11
N GLU A 405 21.26 11.28 -34.31
CA GLU A 405 22.15 10.23 -33.80
C GLU A 405 22.74 10.56 -32.43
N THR A 406 23.14 11.81 -32.18
CA THR A 406 23.85 12.20 -30.95
C THR A 406 22.92 12.43 -29.76
N LEU A 407 21.72 12.99 -29.96
CA LEU A 407 20.80 13.26 -28.85
C LEU A 407 20.26 11.99 -28.19
N PRO A 408 19.90 10.90 -28.90
CA PRO A 408 19.50 9.65 -28.25
C PRO A 408 20.62 9.03 -27.42
N VAL A 409 21.87 9.10 -27.88
CA VAL A 409 23.05 8.61 -27.14
C VAL A 409 23.28 9.46 -25.88
N LEU A 410 23.21 10.78 -26.00
CA LEU A 410 23.30 11.69 -24.86
C LEU A 410 22.17 11.46 -23.84
N ASN A 411 20.93 11.30 -24.31
CA ASN A 411 19.77 11.04 -23.45
C ASN A 411 19.88 9.68 -22.74
N SER A 412 20.45 8.67 -23.41
CA SER A 412 20.73 7.37 -22.79
C SER A 412 21.80 7.48 -21.71
N ALA A 413 22.90 8.20 -21.96
CA ALA A 413 23.96 8.44 -20.97
C ALA A 413 23.47 9.25 -19.76
N ILE A 414 22.59 10.24 -19.98
CA ILE A 414 21.92 11.02 -18.93
C ILE A 414 21.00 10.13 -18.08
N ASN A 415 20.22 9.25 -18.72
CA ASN A 415 19.36 8.30 -18.00
C ASN A 415 20.17 7.30 -17.17
N GLU A 416 21.29 6.82 -17.70
CA GLU A 416 22.21 5.91 -17.00
C GLU A 416 22.92 6.61 -15.83
N LEU A 417 23.32 7.88 -16.00
CA LEU A 417 23.84 8.72 -14.94
C LEU A 417 22.79 8.98 -13.84
N ASN A 418 21.54 9.23 -14.21
CA ASN A 418 20.43 9.39 -13.25
C ASN A 418 20.13 8.09 -12.48
N ALA A 419 20.11 6.95 -13.17
CA ALA A 419 19.95 5.64 -12.53
C ALA A 419 21.11 5.36 -11.56
N SER A 420 22.34 5.65 -11.96
CA SER A 420 23.53 5.51 -11.13
C SER A 420 23.50 6.45 -9.92
N ALA A 421 23.15 7.73 -10.11
CA ALA A 421 23.01 8.70 -9.04
C ALA A 421 21.90 8.30 -8.05
N GLY A 422 20.79 7.73 -8.55
CA GLY A 422 19.74 7.15 -7.71
C GLY A 422 20.21 5.95 -6.89
N GLY A 423 20.97 5.04 -7.51
CA GLY A 423 21.57 3.88 -6.83
C GLY A 423 22.62 4.27 -5.78
N TYR A 424 23.46 5.28 -6.07
CA TYR A 424 24.40 5.80 -5.07
C TYR A 424 23.67 6.53 -3.93
N SER A 425 22.60 7.29 -4.22
CA SER A 425 21.82 7.97 -3.20
C SER A 425 21.17 6.99 -2.22
N SER A 426 20.63 5.87 -2.72
CA SER A 426 20.03 4.84 -1.86
C SER A 426 21.08 4.07 -1.05
N ALA A 427 22.22 3.73 -1.65
CA ALA A 427 23.33 3.11 -0.95
C ALA A 427 23.90 4.02 0.15
N LEU A 428 24.02 5.32 -0.13
CA LEU A 428 24.50 6.31 0.82
C LEU A 428 23.53 6.51 1.98
N ALA A 429 22.22 6.52 1.71
CA ALA A 429 21.18 6.58 2.74
C ALA A 429 21.21 5.33 3.64
N SER A 430 21.38 4.14 3.05
CA SER A 430 21.54 2.90 3.82
C SER A 430 22.82 2.93 4.68
N GLN A 431 23.94 3.38 4.12
CA GLN A 431 25.19 3.52 4.87
C GLN A 431 25.06 4.54 6.01
N GLN A 432 24.31 5.62 5.79
CA GLN A 432 24.09 6.64 6.81
C GLN A 432 23.24 6.10 7.97
N THR A 433 22.21 5.29 7.69
CA THR A 433 21.45 4.57 8.72
C THR A 433 22.36 3.66 9.53
N LEU A 434 23.20 2.85 8.88
CA LEU A 434 24.13 1.94 9.55
C LEU A 434 25.14 2.68 10.44
N VAL A 435 25.65 3.84 9.99
CA VAL A 435 26.56 4.68 10.78
C VAL A 435 25.85 5.24 12.01
N ARG A 436 24.61 5.71 11.89
CA ARG A 436 23.82 6.20 13.04
C ARG A 436 23.45 5.09 14.02
N GLU A 437 23.11 3.90 13.53
CA GLU A 437 22.91 2.72 14.37
C GLU A 437 24.19 2.33 15.10
N SER A 438 25.34 2.38 14.42
CA SER A 438 26.66 2.11 15.03
C SER A 438 27.01 3.12 16.12
N ILE A 439 26.72 4.41 15.91
CA ILE A 439 26.84 5.45 16.95
C ILE A 439 25.93 5.12 18.14
N GLY A 440 24.67 4.73 17.89
CA GLY A 440 23.73 4.32 18.95
C GLY A 440 24.19 3.09 19.74
N LEU A 441 24.80 2.10 19.08
CA LEU A 441 25.39 0.92 19.72
C LEU A 441 26.63 1.27 20.54
N LEU A 442 27.48 2.17 20.06
CA LEU A 442 28.65 2.66 20.80
C LEU A 442 28.24 3.47 22.03
N ASP A 443 27.21 4.33 21.92
CA ASP A 443 26.64 5.04 23.07
C ASP A 443 26.04 4.06 24.11
N GLY A 444 25.29 3.06 23.65
CA GLY A 444 24.78 1.98 24.50
C GLY A 444 25.90 1.22 25.21
N THR A 445 26.96 0.88 24.47
CA THR A 445 28.16 0.22 25.01
C THR A 445 28.87 1.10 26.04
N GLY A 446 29.02 2.40 25.77
CA GLY A 446 29.62 3.36 26.70
C GLY A 446 28.82 3.50 28.00
N ARG A 447 27.48 3.52 27.91
CA ARG A 447 26.60 3.51 29.09
C ARG A 447 26.72 2.21 29.89
N GLN A 448 26.78 1.07 29.21
CA GLN A 448 26.90 -0.24 29.86
C GLN A 448 28.27 -0.44 30.50
N LEU A 449 29.32 0.06 29.87
CA LEU A 449 30.68 0.09 30.41
C LEU A 449 30.76 0.99 31.65
N SER A 450 30.07 2.14 31.64
CA SER A 450 29.95 3.03 32.80
C SER A 450 29.18 2.37 33.95
N ALA A 451 28.09 1.66 33.65
CA ALA A 451 27.33 0.90 34.64
C ALA A 451 28.17 -0.24 35.23
N ALA A 452 28.92 -0.98 34.39
CA ALA A 452 29.85 -2.01 34.84
C ALA A 452 30.94 -1.43 35.74
N ASN A 453 31.47 -0.25 35.42
CA ASN A 453 32.43 0.46 36.25
C ASN A 453 31.86 0.79 37.64
N GLY A 454 30.58 1.21 37.70
CA GLY A 454 29.86 1.45 38.95
C GLY A 454 29.66 0.18 39.78
N VAL A 455 29.33 -0.94 39.14
CA VAL A 455 29.21 -2.25 39.83
C VAL A 455 30.57 -2.73 40.35
N LEU A 456 31.63 -2.60 39.56
CA LEU A 456 32.99 -2.93 40.00
C LEU A 456 33.42 -2.06 41.18
N ASP A 457 33.03 -0.79 41.22
CA ASP A 457 33.26 0.10 42.37
C ASP A 457 32.53 -0.36 43.63
N SER A 458 31.25 -0.70 43.53
CA SER A 458 30.49 -1.26 44.64
C SER A 458 31.13 -2.56 45.13
N PHE A 459 31.54 -3.45 44.23
CA PHE A 459 32.12 -4.74 44.58
C PHE A 459 33.50 -4.60 45.25
N ILE A 460 34.35 -3.68 44.79
CA ILE A 460 35.62 -3.34 45.47
C ILE A 460 35.35 -2.83 46.89
N GLY A 461 34.30 -2.00 47.06
CA GLY A 461 33.85 -1.52 48.36
C GLY A 461 33.36 -2.63 49.29
N ASP A 462 32.56 -3.55 48.78
CA ASP A 462 32.04 -4.70 49.54
C ASP A 462 33.19 -5.65 49.96
N LEU A 463 34.13 -5.95 49.05
CA LEU A 463 35.33 -6.73 49.34
C LEU A 463 36.17 -6.08 50.45
N SER A 464 36.32 -4.74 50.42
CA SER A 464 37.00 -4.00 51.49
C SER A 464 36.28 -4.13 52.82
N GLY A 465 34.94 -4.05 52.83
CA GLY A 465 34.14 -4.22 54.05
C GLY A 465 34.21 -5.63 54.64
N ILE A 466 34.30 -6.64 53.78
CA ILE A 466 34.50 -8.05 54.18
C ILE A 466 35.94 -8.24 54.73
N GLU A 467 36.96 -7.66 54.09
CA GLU A 467 38.35 -7.69 54.61
C GLU A 467 38.43 -7.10 56.03
N ASP A 468 37.81 -5.95 56.26
CA ASP A 468 37.75 -5.29 57.57
C ASP A 468 36.99 -6.14 58.61
N SER A 469 35.89 -6.78 58.19
CA SER A 469 35.11 -7.66 59.05
C SER A 469 35.88 -8.93 59.42
N LEU A 470 36.63 -9.52 58.49
CA LEU A 470 37.49 -10.68 58.73
C LEU A 470 38.65 -10.34 59.66
N ARG A 471 39.27 -9.16 59.50
CA ARG A 471 40.28 -8.65 60.44
C ARG A 471 39.71 -8.40 61.84
N THR A 472 38.49 -7.89 61.92
CA THR A 472 37.79 -7.70 63.19
C THR A 472 37.47 -9.04 63.85
N ALA A 473 36.90 -9.98 63.10
CA ALA A 473 36.61 -11.33 63.57
C ALA A 473 37.88 -12.10 63.99
N GLN A 474 39.00 -11.91 63.28
CA GLN A 474 40.30 -12.42 63.68
C GLN A 474 40.74 -11.84 65.02
N SER A 475 40.69 -10.51 65.18
CA SER A 475 41.02 -9.85 66.44
C SER A 475 40.13 -10.35 67.59
N ASP A 476 38.83 -10.53 67.33
CA ASP A 476 37.87 -11.04 68.29
C ASP A 476 38.12 -12.52 68.62
N ILE A 477 38.50 -13.36 67.66
CA ILE A 477 38.88 -14.76 67.88
C ILE A 477 40.17 -14.85 68.70
N LEU A 478 41.17 -14.01 68.43
CA LEU A 478 42.39 -13.94 69.24
C LEU A 478 42.08 -13.48 70.69
N LEU A 479 41.14 -12.56 70.86
CA LEU A 479 40.63 -12.13 72.17
C LEU A 479 39.79 -13.20 72.87
N LEU A 480 38.98 -13.96 72.12
CA LEU A 480 38.13 -15.04 72.63
C LEU A 480 38.97 -16.26 73.02
N ASN A 481 40.01 -16.58 72.25
CA ASN A 481 41.00 -17.64 72.53
C ASN A 481 41.85 -17.27 73.77
N ALA A 482 42.11 -15.97 73.98
CA ALA A 482 42.71 -15.48 75.23
C ALA A 482 41.76 -15.51 76.45
N ALA A 483 40.44 -15.58 76.23
CA ALA A 483 39.42 -15.45 77.27
C ALA A 483 38.63 -16.73 77.61
N SER A 484 38.60 -17.75 76.74
CA SER A 484 37.69 -18.90 76.90
C SER A 484 38.31 -20.22 76.44
N GLY A 485 38.48 -21.14 77.38
CA GLY A 485 38.78 -22.54 77.09
C GLY A 485 37.53 -23.29 76.62
N ASP A 486 37.72 -24.07 75.55
CA ASP A 486 37.03 -25.29 75.15
C ASP A 486 35.49 -25.25 75.08
N GLY A 487 34.92 -25.18 73.86
CA GLY A 487 33.48 -25.46 73.68
C GLY A 487 32.80 -25.03 72.37
N ALA A 488 33.43 -24.24 71.49
CA ALA A 488 32.71 -23.59 70.37
C ALA A 488 33.01 -24.14 68.96
N LEU A 489 33.51 -25.38 68.82
CA LEU A 489 33.97 -25.94 67.53
C LEU A 489 33.01 -26.97 66.90
N ASN A 490 31.71 -26.95 67.25
CA ASN A 490 30.76 -27.98 66.78
C ASN A 490 29.68 -27.49 65.80
N THR A 491 29.85 -26.32 65.18
CA THR A 491 28.81 -25.70 64.31
C THR A 491 29.19 -25.53 62.84
N VAL A 492 30.39 -25.93 62.41
CA VAL A 492 30.88 -25.74 61.01
C VAL A 492 30.71 -26.99 60.13
N SER A 493 30.05 -28.05 60.61
CA SER A 493 29.85 -29.29 59.85
C SER A 493 28.56 -29.34 59.00
N ASN A 494 27.76 -28.26 58.96
CA ASN A 494 26.51 -28.19 58.20
C ASN A 494 26.58 -27.15 57.06
N LEU A 495 27.51 -27.31 56.13
CA LEU A 495 27.44 -26.62 54.85
C LEU A 495 26.53 -27.42 53.90
N ASP A 496 25.41 -26.80 53.54
CA ASP A 496 24.36 -27.39 52.70
C ASP A 496 24.84 -27.54 51.25
N SER A 497 25.15 -28.78 50.86
CA SER A 497 25.59 -29.15 49.51
C SER A 497 24.55 -28.83 48.44
N GLU A 498 23.27 -28.73 48.82
CA GLU A 498 22.15 -28.44 47.92
C GLU A 498 22.19 -26.98 47.44
N GLY A 499 22.44 -26.03 48.34
CA GLY A 499 22.50 -24.60 48.04
C GLY A 499 23.68 -24.18 47.16
N ILE A 500 24.83 -24.85 47.31
CA ILE A 500 26.01 -24.61 46.47
C ILE A 500 25.80 -25.16 45.05
N SER A 501 25.17 -26.34 44.93
CA SER A 501 24.79 -26.93 43.64
C SER A 501 23.81 -26.03 42.87
N GLN A 502 22.83 -25.45 43.56
CA GLN A 502 21.80 -24.59 42.96
C GLN A 502 22.35 -23.25 42.45
N PHE A 503 23.36 -22.68 43.11
CA PHE A 503 24.00 -21.42 42.71
C PHE A 503 24.85 -21.56 41.43
N PHE A 504 25.57 -22.67 41.27
CA PHE A 504 26.32 -22.96 40.03
C PHE A 504 25.42 -23.44 38.88
N ALA A 505 24.22 -23.96 39.18
CA ALA A 505 23.28 -24.47 38.19
C ALA A 505 22.50 -23.38 37.44
N SER A 506 22.40 -22.14 37.94
CA SER A 506 21.70 -21.06 37.22
C SER A 506 22.18 -19.67 37.68
N PRO A 507 23.29 -19.16 37.13
CA PRO A 507 23.93 -17.91 37.60
C PRO A 507 23.10 -16.64 37.37
N ALA A 508 22.04 -16.72 36.56
CA ALA A 508 21.04 -15.67 36.45
C ALA A 508 19.65 -16.29 36.21
N GLU A 509 18.67 -15.87 37.00
CA GLU A 509 17.27 -16.22 36.83
C GLU A 509 16.55 -15.07 36.15
N VAL A 510 15.94 -15.33 34.99
CA VAL A 510 15.09 -14.33 34.32
C VAL A 510 13.75 -14.30 35.05
N VAL A 511 13.65 -13.42 36.04
CA VAL A 511 12.40 -13.17 36.75
C VAL A 511 11.50 -12.31 35.85
N SER A 512 10.53 -12.94 35.21
CA SER A 512 9.57 -12.26 34.34
C SER A 512 8.48 -11.59 35.18
N HIS A 513 8.38 -10.27 35.10
CA HIS A 513 7.32 -9.49 35.73
C HIS A 513 6.32 -9.02 34.66
N PRO A 514 5.14 -9.65 34.52
CA PRO A 514 4.14 -9.22 33.55
C PRO A 514 3.55 -7.85 33.94
N VAL A 515 3.62 -6.89 33.02
CA VAL A 515 3.16 -5.50 33.27
C VAL A 515 1.63 -5.41 33.31
N PHE A 516 0.94 -6.14 32.42
CA PHE A 516 -0.52 -6.24 32.36
C PHE A 516 -0.91 -7.72 32.21
N PRO A 517 -0.99 -8.47 33.32
CA PRO A 517 -1.24 -9.91 33.24
C PRO A 517 -2.66 -10.19 32.75
N VAL A 518 -2.76 -11.06 31.75
CA VAL A 518 -4.03 -11.63 31.28
C VAL A 518 -3.99 -13.13 31.55
N SER A 519 -4.96 -13.63 32.32
CA SER A 519 -4.95 -14.96 32.92
C SER A 519 -5.17 -16.11 31.94
N SER A 520 -5.81 -15.85 30.79
CA SER A 520 -6.09 -16.87 29.78
C SER A 520 -6.01 -16.32 28.35
N TYR A 521 -5.72 -17.21 27.39
CA TYR A 521 -5.73 -16.84 25.97
C TYR A 521 -7.13 -16.43 25.51
N GLY A 522 -8.17 -17.10 26.03
CA GLY A 522 -9.57 -16.73 25.79
C GLY A 522 -9.90 -15.31 26.24
N SER A 523 -9.41 -14.89 27.41
CA SER A 523 -9.57 -13.51 27.90
C SER A 523 -8.85 -12.50 26.99
N GLY A 524 -7.65 -12.81 26.52
CA GLY A 524 -6.92 -11.97 25.56
C GLY A 524 -7.65 -11.80 24.22
N MET A 525 -8.26 -12.89 23.73
CA MET A 525 -9.01 -12.90 22.47
C MET A 525 -10.45 -12.36 22.59
N ALA A 526 -10.97 -12.20 23.80
CA ALA A 526 -12.33 -11.73 24.04
C ALA A 526 -12.58 -10.35 23.43
N ALA A 527 -11.58 -9.46 23.42
CA ALA A 527 -11.69 -8.14 22.78
C ALA A 527 -12.05 -8.24 21.29
N LEU A 528 -11.41 -9.15 20.53
CA LEU A 528 -11.70 -9.36 19.11
C LEU A 528 -13.09 -9.95 18.90
N PHE A 529 -13.38 -11.08 19.54
CA PHE A 529 -14.63 -11.81 19.31
C PHE A 529 -15.86 -11.02 19.75
N THR A 530 -15.74 -10.22 20.81
CA THR A 530 -16.80 -9.33 21.28
C THR A 530 -17.06 -8.21 20.27
N ASN A 531 -16.02 -7.55 19.75
CA ASN A 531 -16.18 -6.51 18.74
C ASN A 531 -16.86 -7.04 17.47
N LEU A 532 -16.43 -8.21 17.01
CA LEU A 532 -17.02 -8.86 15.84
C LEU A 532 -18.48 -9.25 16.08
N ALA A 533 -18.81 -9.79 17.26
CA ALA A 533 -20.18 -10.06 17.64
C ALA A 533 -21.04 -8.78 17.64
N LEU A 534 -20.59 -7.68 18.25
CA LEU A 534 -21.35 -6.42 18.30
C LEU A 534 -21.60 -5.83 16.91
N TRP A 535 -20.64 -5.94 16.00
CA TRP A 535 -20.80 -5.53 14.60
C TRP A 535 -21.83 -6.38 13.87
N VAL A 536 -21.71 -7.71 13.97
CA VAL A 536 -22.66 -8.65 13.38
C VAL A 536 -24.07 -8.44 13.95
N GLY A 537 -24.18 -8.14 15.24
CA GLY A 537 -25.45 -7.79 15.89
C GLY A 537 -26.09 -6.56 15.29
N SER A 538 -25.31 -5.49 15.15
CA SER A 538 -25.74 -4.24 14.50
C SER A 538 -26.17 -4.47 13.05
N PHE A 539 -25.42 -5.30 12.32
CA PHE A 539 -25.75 -5.70 10.95
C PHE A 539 -27.05 -6.52 10.86
N MET A 540 -27.25 -7.48 11.76
CA MET A 540 -28.49 -8.28 11.80
C MET A 540 -29.71 -7.42 12.07
N LEU A 541 -29.59 -6.37 12.89
CA LEU A 541 -30.69 -5.44 13.14
C LEU A 541 -31.14 -4.73 11.86
N VAL A 542 -30.22 -4.22 11.04
CA VAL A 542 -30.57 -3.50 9.80
C VAL A 542 -30.94 -4.41 8.63
N VAL A 543 -30.66 -5.71 8.75
CA VAL A 543 -31.09 -6.74 7.79
C VAL A 543 -32.51 -7.21 8.09
N LEU A 544 -32.81 -7.47 9.37
CA LEU A 544 -34.10 -8.05 9.81
C LEU A 544 -35.17 -7.00 10.07
N PHE A 545 -34.81 -5.88 10.71
CA PHE A 545 -35.73 -4.78 10.91
C PHE A 545 -35.71 -3.87 9.69
N ARG A 546 -36.92 -3.46 9.30
CA ARG A 546 -37.12 -2.35 8.38
C ARG A 546 -36.34 -1.13 8.83
N THR A 547 -35.63 -0.48 7.93
CA THR A 547 -34.85 0.73 8.26
C THR A 547 -35.68 2.00 8.09
N GLU A 548 -36.83 1.90 7.44
CA GLU A 548 -37.79 2.98 7.30
C GLU A 548 -38.81 3.01 8.44
N VAL A 549 -39.34 4.21 8.72
CA VAL A 549 -40.35 4.43 9.75
C VAL A 549 -41.70 4.36 9.09
N ASP A 550 -42.65 3.64 9.67
CA ASP A 550 -44.04 3.67 9.22
C ASP A 550 -44.71 5.01 9.61
N THR A 551 -45.11 5.84 8.66
CA THR A 551 -45.77 7.11 8.96
C THR A 551 -47.27 7.02 9.23
N ALA A 552 -47.89 5.83 9.12
CA ALA A 552 -49.32 5.65 9.30
C ALA A 552 -49.83 6.16 10.65
N GLY A 553 -50.77 7.12 10.60
CA GLY A 553 -51.43 7.71 11.76
C GLY A 553 -50.63 8.76 12.54
N LEU A 554 -49.48 9.20 12.03
CA LEU A 554 -48.66 10.26 12.66
C LEU A 554 -48.87 11.62 11.96
N LYS A 555 -48.76 12.72 12.72
CA LYS A 555 -48.63 14.06 12.12
C LYS A 555 -47.21 14.24 11.59
N ARG A 556 -47.09 14.74 10.35
CA ARG A 556 -45.89 15.24 9.62
C ARG A 556 -44.57 15.13 10.41
N ALA A 557 -43.74 14.14 10.07
CA ALA A 557 -42.41 13.92 10.66
C ALA A 557 -41.31 14.23 9.64
N SER A 558 -40.29 14.99 10.04
CA SER A 558 -39.14 15.30 9.17
C SER A 558 -38.19 14.11 8.99
N ILE A 559 -37.38 14.11 7.94
CA ILE A 559 -36.38 13.06 7.63
C ILE A 559 -35.44 12.80 8.82
N THR A 560 -34.90 13.85 9.41
CA THR A 560 -33.99 13.75 10.56
C THR A 560 -34.71 13.17 11.78
N GLN A 561 -35.98 13.52 11.97
CA GLN A 561 -36.79 12.96 13.04
C GLN A 561 -37.10 11.48 12.84
N ALA A 562 -37.41 11.05 11.62
CA ALA A 562 -37.65 9.65 11.26
C ALA A 562 -36.35 8.82 11.37
N TYR A 563 -35.23 9.35 10.87
CA TYR A 563 -33.91 8.73 11.00
C TYR A 563 -33.55 8.52 12.47
N SER A 564 -33.62 9.60 13.25
CA SER A 564 -33.30 9.57 14.68
C SER A 564 -34.23 8.63 15.45
N ALA A 565 -35.52 8.59 15.11
CA ALA A 565 -36.47 7.68 15.74
C ALA A 565 -36.11 6.22 15.49
N ARG A 566 -35.84 5.84 14.23
CA ARG A 566 -35.49 4.45 13.92
C ARG A 566 -34.15 4.05 14.50
N PHE A 567 -33.16 4.93 14.42
CA PHE A 567 -31.87 4.73 15.06
C PHE A 567 -32.03 4.49 16.57
N LEU A 568 -32.79 5.33 17.27
CA LEU A 568 -33.03 5.19 18.71
C LEU A 568 -33.73 3.86 19.07
N LEU A 569 -34.69 3.41 18.26
CA LEU A 569 -35.34 2.12 18.48
C LEU A 569 -34.34 0.96 18.37
N LEU A 570 -33.54 0.96 17.30
CA LEU A 570 -32.52 -0.07 17.09
C LEU A 570 -31.38 0.04 18.12
N ALA A 571 -31.06 1.25 18.59
CA ALA A 571 -30.05 1.51 19.62
C ALA A 571 -30.42 0.84 20.95
N ILE A 572 -31.70 0.85 21.34
CA ILE A 572 -32.17 0.14 22.54
C ILE A 572 -31.90 -1.37 22.39
N ILE A 573 -32.19 -1.95 21.22
CA ILE A 573 -31.98 -3.38 20.97
C ILE A 573 -30.48 -3.70 20.86
N ALA A 574 -29.67 -2.83 20.25
CA ALA A 574 -28.22 -2.99 20.14
C ALA A 574 -27.52 -2.89 21.50
N VAL A 575 -27.97 -2.00 22.40
CA VAL A 575 -27.53 -1.99 23.79
C VAL A 575 -27.94 -3.30 24.47
N GLY A 576 -29.17 -3.80 24.23
CA GLY A 576 -29.59 -5.13 24.69
C GLY A 576 -28.66 -6.25 24.21
N GLN A 577 -28.29 -6.28 22.92
CA GLN A 577 -27.31 -7.22 22.36
C GLN A 577 -25.97 -7.10 23.07
N ALA A 578 -25.48 -5.87 23.27
CA ALA A 578 -24.22 -5.63 23.94
C ALA A 578 -24.23 -6.11 25.40
N LEU A 579 -25.33 -5.91 26.12
CA LEU A 579 -25.52 -6.44 27.47
C LEU A 579 -25.50 -7.97 27.47
N VAL A 580 -26.23 -8.63 26.56
CA VAL A 580 -26.23 -10.10 26.47
C VAL A 580 -24.82 -10.61 26.21
N VAL A 581 -24.15 -10.10 25.17
CA VAL A 581 -22.78 -10.52 24.81
C VAL A 581 -21.82 -10.32 25.99
N SER A 582 -21.78 -9.12 26.56
CA SER A 582 -20.83 -8.77 27.62
C SER A 582 -21.10 -9.49 28.94
N ILE A 583 -22.35 -9.63 29.36
CA ILE A 583 -22.70 -10.41 30.56
C ILE A 583 -22.32 -11.87 30.36
N GLY A 584 -22.58 -12.45 29.19
CA GLY A 584 -22.16 -13.83 28.95
C GLY A 584 -20.65 -14.01 28.87
N ASN A 585 -19.90 -13.01 28.40
CA ASN A 585 -18.44 -13.04 28.50
C ASN A 585 -17.98 -13.08 29.97
N LEU A 586 -18.63 -12.32 30.85
CA LEU A 586 -18.35 -12.38 32.29
C LEU A 586 -18.75 -13.74 32.90
N VAL A 587 -19.81 -14.38 32.40
CA VAL A 587 -20.20 -15.75 32.80
C VAL A 587 -19.19 -16.80 32.32
N LEU A 588 -18.50 -16.56 31.20
CA LEU A 588 -17.37 -17.36 30.73
C LEU A 588 -16.04 -17.02 31.42
N ASP A 589 -16.09 -16.28 32.53
CA ASP A 589 -14.92 -15.85 33.32
C ASP A 589 -13.89 -15.00 32.54
N VAL A 590 -14.30 -14.32 31.47
CA VAL A 590 -13.42 -13.37 30.76
C VAL A 590 -12.89 -12.34 31.77
N GLN A 591 -11.56 -12.26 31.87
CA GLN A 591 -10.90 -11.35 32.79
C GLN A 591 -11.34 -9.90 32.54
N THR A 592 -11.70 -9.19 33.61
CA THR A 592 -11.98 -7.75 33.54
C THR A 592 -11.46 -7.04 34.78
N VAL A 593 -10.93 -5.83 34.60
CA VAL A 593 -10.50 -4.95 35.70
C VAL A 593 -11.71 -4.42 36.45
N ASN A 594 -12.76 -4.04 35.71
CA ASN A 594 -14.02 -3.59 36.25
C ASN A 594 -15.18 -4.09 35.36
N PRO A 595 -16.01 -5.03 35.84
CA PRO A 595 -17.11 -5.60 35.06
C PRO A 595 -18.12 -4.57 34.56
N VAL A 596 -18.39 -3.53 35.36
CA VAL A 596 -19.36 -2.48 34.99
C VAL A 596 -18.82 -1.64 33.84
N VAL A 597 -17.54 -1.27 33.90
CA VAL A 597 -16.89 -0.51 32.81
C VAL A 597 -16.83 -1.35 31.55
N PHE A 598 -16.43 -2.63 31.62
CA PHE A 598 -16.42 -3.55 30.48
C PHE A 598 -17.78 -3.62 29.77
N VAL A 599 -18.86 -3.81 30.52
CA VAL A 599 -20.23 -3.86 29.98
C VAL A 599 -20.63 -2.52 29.36
N ALA A 600 -20.31 -1.41 30.02
CA ALA A 600 -20.59 -0.07 29.49
C ALA A 600 -19.81 0.21 28.19
N THR A 601 -18.53 -0.19 28.12
CA THR A 601 -17.69 -0.10 26.92
C THR A 601 -18.30 -0.91 25.78
N CYS A 602 -18.75 -2.14 26.02
CA CYS A 602 -19.46 -2.95 25.01
C CYS A 602 -20.73 -2.24 24.49
N ALA A 603 -21.51 -1.61 25.38
CA ALA A 603 -22.71 -0.88 24.98
C ALA A 603 -22.38 0.34 24.09
N LEU A 604 -21.33 1.10 24.43
CA LEU A 604 -20.86 2.24 23.63
C LEU A 604 -20.33 1.80 22.27
N ILE A 605 -19.54 0.73 22.22
CA ILE A 605 -19.05 0.12 20.98
C ILE A 605 -20.23 -0.34 20.11
N GLY A 606 -21.21 -1.04 20.70
CA GLY A 606 -22.42 -1.48 19.99
C GLY A 606 -23.20 -0.33 19.38
N LEU A 607 -23.33 0.80 20.08
CA LEU A 607 -23.96 2.01 19.55
C LEU A 607 -23.16 2.63 18.40
N ALA A 608 -21.83 2.66 18.50
CA ALA A 608 -20.96 3.18 17.46
C ALA A 608 -21.07 2.33 16.17
N TYR A 609 -21.00 1.01 16.30
CA TYR A 609 -21.16 0.08 15.18
C TYR A 609 -22.55 0.16 14.57
N LEU A 610 -23.60 0.25 15.39
CA LEU A 610 -24.95 0.51 14.90
C LEU A 610 -25.00 1.81 14.10
N SER A 611 -24.40 2.91 14.56
CA SER A 611 -24.40 4.19 13.84
C SER A 611 -23.78 4.05 12.45
N ILE A 612 -22.61 3.41 12.36
CA ILE A 612 -21.89 3.20 11.11
C ILE A 612 -22.70 2.31 10.15
N VAL A 613 -23.12 1.15 10.62
CA VAL A 613 -23.86 0.18 9.80
C VAL A 613 -25.23 0.73 9.38
N PHE A 614 -25.94 1.39 10.30
CA PHE A 614 -27.22 2.02 10.02
C PHE A 614 -27.07 3.14 8.99
N ALA A 615 -26.06 4.00 9.10
CA ALA A 615 -25.79 5.06 8.12
C ALA A 615 -25.55 4.49 6.71
N LEU A 616 -24.75 3.44 6.58
CA LEU A 616 -24.49 2.79 5.29
C LEU A 616 -25.78 2.22 4.66
N VAL A 617 -26.59 1.50 5.43
CA VAL A 617 -27.83 0.89 4.92
C VAL A 617 -28.93 1.94 4.67
N THR A 618 -29.03 2.97 5.50
CA THR A 618 -29.98 4.06 5.30
C THR A 618 -29.60 5.04 4.19
N ALA A 619 -28.32 5.12 3.81
CA ALA A 619 -27.88 5.87 2.64
C ALA A 619 -28.01 5.05 1.35
N PHE A 620 -27.58 3.78 1.35
CA PHE A 620 -27.40 2.99 0.13
C PHE A 620 -28.32 1.76 -0.01
N GLY A 621 -29.18 1.47 0.95
CA GLY A 621 -30.10 0.32 0.92
C GLY A 621 -29.36 -1.01 0.93
N HIS A 622 -29.71 -1.92 0.01
CA HIS A 622 -29.07 -3.24 -0.11
C HIS A 622 -27.57 -3.18 -0.45
N ILE A 623 -27.14 -2.17 -1.21
CA ILE A 623 -25.70 -1.95 -1.50
C ILE A 623 -24.96 -1.62 -0.20
N GLY A 624 -25.57 -0.82 0.67
CA GLY A 624 -25.02 -0.48 1.98
C GLY A 624 -24.82 -1.72 2.88
N ARG A 625 -25.69 -2.73 2.76
CA ARG A 625 -25.52 -4.01 3.46
C ARG A 625 -24.26 -4.74 2.96
N GLY A 626 -24.04 -4.75 1.64
CA GLY A 626 -22.82 -5.31 1.05
C GLY A 626 -21.55 -4.61 1.53
N ILE A 627 -21.55 -3.27 1.56
CA ILE A 627 -20.43 -2.47 2.07
C ILE A 627 -20.14 -2.80 3.53
N ALA A 628 -21.17 -2.91 4.39
CA ALA A 628 -21.00 -3.25 5.80
C ALA A 628 -20.36 -4.63 6.02
N VAL A 629 -20.66 -5.60 5.15
CA VAL A 629 -20.04 -6.94 5.17
C VAL A 629 -18.58 -6.89 4.73
N VAL A 630 -18.28 -6.20 3.61
CA VAL A 630 -16.89 -6.02 3.13
C VAL A 630 -16.04 -5.33 4.19
N LEU A 631 -16.57 -4.30 4.84
CA LEU A 631 -15.88 -3.59 5.91
C LEU A 631 -15.60 -4.52 7.11
N ALA A 632 -16.54 -5.40 7.48
CA ALA A 632 -16.31 -6.41 8.51
C ALA A 632 -15.12 -7.33 8.17
N PHE A 633 -15.03 -7.81 6.93
CA PHE A 633 -13.95 -8.69 6.49
C PHE A 633 -12.58 -8.03 6.49
N ILE A 634 -12.50 -6.75 6.08
CA ILE A 634 -11.25 -5.99 6.08
C ILE A 634 -10.74 -5.76 7.52
N GLN A 635 -11.66 -5.56 8.47
CA GLN A 635 -11.33 -5.30 9.86
C GLN A 635 -10.72 -6.49 10.62
N ILE A 636 -11.05 -7.73 10.26
CA ILE A 636 -10.56 -8.91 10.98
C ILE A 636 -9.02 -9.00 10.99
N PRO A 637 -8.32 -8.97 9.83
CA PRO A 637 -6.87 -8.87 9.80
C PRO A 637 -6.37 -7.44 10.03
N GLY A 638 -7.17 -6.43 9.68
CA GLY A 638 -6.74 -5.03 9.66
C GLY A 638 -6.76 -4.31 10.99
N ALA A 639 -7.44 -4.80 12.03
CA ALA A 639 -7.66 -4.08 13.29
C ALA A 639 -6.82 -4.57 14.48
N SER A 640 -5.70 -5.26 14.22
CA SER A 640 -4.79 -5.80 15.25
C SER A 640 -5.41 -6.77 16.27
N GLY A 641 -6.55 -7.38 15.95
CA GLY A 641 -7.23 -8.29 16.87
C GLY A 641 -6.55 -9.65 17.02
N LEU A 642 -6.05 -10.21 15.92
CA LEU A 642 -5.38 -11.53 15.87
C LEU A 642 -3.86 -11.42 15.99
N TYR A 643 -3.28 -10.40 15.34
CA TYR A 643 -1.85 -10.17 15.29
C TYR A 643 -1.55 -8.70 15.63
N PRO A 644 -0.39 -8.39 16.20
CA PRO A 644 0.11 -7.01 16.25
C PRO A 644 0.06 -6.37 14.86
N ILE A 645 -0.30 -5.09 14.78
CA ILE A 645 -0.46 -4.41 13.49
C ILE A 645 0.86 -4.34 12.71
N GLU A 646 1.98 -4.37 13.42
CA GLU A 646 3.34 -4.36 12.87
C GLU A 646 3.65 -5.63 12.07
N MET A 647 2.95 -6.74 12.34
CA MET A 647 3.17 -8.04 11.68
C MET A 647 2.36 -8.22 10.40
N VAL A 648 1.39 -7.34 10.11
CA VAL A 648 0.56 -7.46 8.90
C VAL A 648 1.11 -6.64 7.73
N PRO A 649 0.76 -6.97 6.47
CA PRO A 649 1.20 -6.21 5.29
C PRO A 649 0.87 -4.72 5.36
N ASP A 650 1.67 -3.88 4.68
CA ASP A 650 1.57 -2.41 4.73
C ASP A 650 0.15 -1.88 4.46
N PHE A 651 -0.56 -2.46 3.49
CA PHE A 651 -1.95 -2.12 3.20
C PHE A 651 -2.85 -2.12 4.45
N PHE A 652 -2.72 -3.14 5.30
CA PHE A 652 -3.54 -3.24 6.51
C PHE A 652 -3.10 -2.23 7.58
N ARG A 653 -1.81 -1.89 7.64
CA ARG A 653 -1.28 -0.86 8.53
C ARG A 653 -1.74 0.55 8.12
N ASP A 654 -1.83 0.82 6.82
CA ASP A 654 -2.28 2.11 6.30
C ASP A 654 -3.76 2.37 6.56
N ILE A 655 -4.60 1.34 6.44
CA ILE A 655 -6.04 1.47 6.71
C ILE A 655 -6.39 1.36 8.19
N PHE A 656 -5.51 0.79 9.02
CA PHE A 656 -5.72 0.53 10.46
C PHE A 656 -6.32 1.71 11.24
N PRO A 657 -5.89 2.98 11.05
CA PRO A 657 -6.47 4.11 11.77
C PRO A 657 -7.91 4.44 11.38
N PHE A 658 -8.38 3.97 10.23
CA PHE A 658 -9.73 4.21 9.72
C PHE A 658 -10.72 3.09 10.06
N LEU A 659 -10.25 2.02 10.71
CA LEU A 659 -11.06 0.85 11.03
C LEU A 659 -11.69 0.98 12.43
N PRO A 660 -13.04 0.97 12.55
CA PRO A 660 -13.72 1.01 13.84
C PRO A 660 -13.26 -0.05 14.86
N PHE A 661 -12.93 -1.26 14.40
CA PHE A 661 -12.48 -2.36 15.26
C PHE A 661 -11.18 -2.04 15.98
N THR A 662 -10.30 -1.21 15.41
CA THR A 662 -9.03 -0.83 16.03
C THR A 662 -9.27 -0.24 17.41
N TYR A 663 -10.15 0.75 17.47
CA TYR A 663 -10.49 1.47 18.70
C TYR A 663 -11.41 0.65 19.60
N GLY A 664 -12.34 -0.13 19.03
CA GLY A 664 -13.19 -1.02 19.82
C GLY A 664 -12.40 -2.13 20.53
N ILE A 665 -11.38 -2.70 19.87
CA ILE A 665 -10.50 -3.72 20.45
C ILE A 665 -9.57 -3.10 21.48
N GLY A 666 -8.97 -1.94 21.19
CA GLY A 666 -8.13 -1.20 22.13
C GLY A 666 -8.87 -0.87 23.44
N ALA A 667 -10.08 -0.29 23.33
CA ALA A 667 -10.91 0.03 24.49
C ALA A 667 -11.28 -1.21 25.33
N LEU A 668 -11.59 -2.36 24.69
CA LEU A 668 -11.86 -3.59 25.43
C LEU A 668 -10.59 -4.18 26.07
N ARG A 669 -9.43 -4.10 25.41
CA ARG A 669 -8.14 -4.55 26.00
C ARG A 669 -7.82 -3.80 27.28
N GLU A 670 -8.06 -2.49 27.34
CA GLU A 670 -7.88 -1.70 28.56
C GLU A 670 -8.78 -2.20 29.70
N THR A 671 -10.03 -2.55 29.40
CA THR A 671 -10.97 -3.08 30.40
C THR A 671 -10.67 -4.52 30.84
N ILE A 672 -9.91 -5.28 30.05
CA ILE A 672 -9.52 -6.68 30.31
C ILE A 672 -8.17 -6.75 31.03
N GLY A 673 -7.14 -6.12 30.46
CA GLY A 673 -5.74 -6.23 30.87
C GLY A 673 -5.26 -5.15 31.84
N GLY A 674 -5.94 -3.99 31.90
CA GLY A 674 -5.49 -2.86 32.72
C GLY A 674 -5.62 -1.53 31.98
N PHE A 675 -5.94 -0.46 32.71
CA PHE A 675 -5.97 0.89 32.15
C PHE A 675 -4.58 1.54 32.15
N TYR A 676 -4.21 2.20 31.06
CA TYR A 676 -2.96 2.97 30.96
C TYR A 676 -3.20 4.37 30.40
N GLY A 677 -2.77 5.39 31.14
CA GLY A 677 -2.82 6.80 30.72
C GLY A 677 -4.20 7.23 30.21
N THR A 678 -4.24 7.70 28.96
CA THR A 678 -5.46 8.16 28.28
C THR A 678 -5.93 7.24 27.15
N HIS A 679 -5.36 6.02 27.03
CA HIS A 679 -5.61 5.14 25.89
C HIS A 679 -7.09 4.74 25.77
N TYR A 680 -7.70 4.28 26.87
CA TYR A 680 -9.13 3.96 26.92
C TYR A 680 -10.04 5.12 26.43
N TRP A 681 -9.76 6.34 26.86
CA TRP A 681 -10.54 7.52 26.47
C TRP A 681 -10.25 7.97 25.04
N HIS A 682 -9.03 7.79 24.57
CA HIS A 682 -8.64 8.07 23.19
C HIS A 682 -9.39 7.15 22.22
N ASP A 683 -9.38 5.84 22.50
CA ASP A 683 -10.06 4.85 21.68
C ASP A 683 -11.58 5.07 21.64
N LEU A 684 -12.21 5.25 22.80
CA LEU A 684 -13.64 5.58 22.85
C LEU A 684 -13.96 6.93 22.20
N GLY A 685 -13.07 7.92 22.33
CA GLY A 685 -13.23 9.23 21.73
C GLY A 685 -13.20 9.18 20.20
N LEU A 686 -12.24 8.47 19.61
CA LEU A 686 -12.15 8.28 18.17
C LEU A 686 -13.33 7.46 17.63
N LEU A 687 -13.69 6.36 18.31
CA LEU A 687 -14.84 5.55 17.91
C LEU A 687 -16.17 6.33 18.00
N ALA A 688 -16.35 7.16 19.03
CA ALA A 688 -17.49 8.05 19.14
C ALA A 688 -17.49 9.11 18.04
N GLY A 689 -16.32 9.67 17.69
CA GLY A 689 -16.16 10.58 16.56
C GLY A 689 -16.59 9.95 15.23
N MET A 690 -16.18 8.70 14.98
CA MET A 690 -16.61 7.93 13.81
C MET A 690 -18.12 7.69 13.81
N ALA A 691 -18.71 7.36 14.97
CA ALA A 691 -20.14 7.16 15.12
C ALA A 691 -20.94 8.45 14.83
N VAL A 692 -20.47 9.60 15.32
CA VAL A 692 -21.08 10.91 15.04
C VAL A 692 -20.97 11.27 13.57
N ALA A 693 -19.78 11.09 12.97
CA ALA A 693 -19.56 11.32 11.54
C ALA A 693 -20.49 10.44 10.68
N ALA A 694 -20.63 9.16 11.02
CA ALA A 694 -21.55 8.24 10.34
C ALA A 694 -23.01 8.66 10.51
N PHE A 695 -23.44 9.09 11.71
CA PHE A 695 -24.80 9.56 11.94
C PHE A 695 -25.13 10.79 11.08
N VAL A 696 -24.21 11.76 11.04
CA VAL A 696 -24.34 12.95 10.19
C VAL A 696 -24.36 12.57 8.71
N PHE A 697 -23.45 11.69 8.28
CA PHE A 697 -23.42 11.15 6.92
C PHE A 697 -24.77 10.50 6.55
N GLY A 698 -25.27 9.60 7.39
CA GLY A 698 -26.54 8.90 7.16
C GLY A 698 -27.73 9.85 7.06
N THR A 699 -27.80 10.88 7.90
CA THR A 699 -28.88 11.88 7.83
C THR A 699 -28.83 12.75 6.57
N LEU A 700 -27.63 13.19 6.15
CA LEU A 700 -27.45 14.02 4.95
C LEU A 700 -27.67 13.22 3.66
N PHE A 701 -27.00 12.07 3.52
CA PHE A 701 -27.06 11.27 2.31
C PHE A 701 -28.40 10.55 2.14
N ARG A 702 -29.13 10.25 3.23
CA ARG A 702 -30.51 9.78 3.13
C ARG A 702 -31.40 10.79 2.39
N ARG A 703 -31.20 12.09 2.57
CA ARG A 703 -31.94 13.14 1.83
C ARG A 703 -31.55 13.14 0.35
N GLY A 704 -30.26 13.10 0.05
CA GLY A 704 -29.76 13.16 -1.34
C GLY A 704 -30.08 11.92 -2.18
N LEU A 705 -30.19 10.74 -1.55
CA LEU A 705 -30.31 9.45 -2.24
C LEU A 705 -31.71 8.82 -2.14
N SER A 706 -32.72 9.49 -1.56
CA SER A 706 -34.09 8.96 -1.43
C SER A 706 -34.66 8.49 -2.79
N HIS A 707 -34.46 9.28 -3.85
CA HIS A 707 -34.87 8.96 -5.21
C HIS A 707 -34.11 7.80 -5.84
N VAL A 708 -32.86 7.55 -5.42
CA VAL A 708 -32.03 6.41 -5.84
C VAL A 708 -32.49 5.15 -5.12
N LYS A 709 -32.85 5.26 -3.84
CA LYS A 709 -33.34 4.14 -3.03
C LYS A 709 -34.67 3.59 -3.52
N VAL A 710 -35.63 4.45 -3.85
CA VAL A 710 -36.91 4.03 -4.45
C VAL A 710 -36.66 3.16 -5.67
N LEU A 711 -35.79 3.65 -6.58
CA LEU A 711 -35.41 2.91 -7.77
C LEU A 711 -34.85 1.51 -7.45
N VAL A 712 -33.83 1.45 -6.58
CA VAL A 712 -33.17 0.18 -6.26
C VAL A 712 -34.18 -0.82 -5.67
N HIS A 713 -35.09 -0.34 -4.83
CA HIS A 713 -36.14 -1.19 -4.27
C HIS A 713 -37.19 -1.63 -5.29
N THR A 714 -37.60 -0.77 -6.23
CA THR A 714 -38.51 -1.14 -7.32
C THR A 714 -37.90 -2.22 -8.21
N GLN A 715 -36.63 -2.07 -8.61
CA GLN A 715 -35.94 -3.07 -9.44
C GLN A 715 -35.74 -4.41 -8.70
N LEU A 716 -35.44 -4.37 -7.40
CA LEU A 716 -35.34 -5.59 -6.58
C LEU A 716 -36.70 -6.28 -6.40
N ALA A 717 -37.79 -5.51 -6.32
CA ALA A 717 -39.15 -6.04 -6.30
C ALA A 717 -39.49 -6.74 -7.63
N ASP A 718 -39.17 -6.12 -8.77
CA ASP A 718 -39.38 -6.68 -10.11
C ASP A 718 -38.56 -7.96 -10.33
N GLY A 719 -37.37 -8.04 -9.72
CA GLY A 719 -36.51 -9.23 -9.77
C GLY A 719 -37.00 -10.43 -8.96
N GLY A 720 -37.96 -10.26 -8.03
CA GLY A 720 -38.59 -11.32 -7.23
C GLY A 720 -37.68 -12.11 -6.27
N LEU A 721 -36.36 -11.90 -6.32
CA LEU A 721 -35.35 -12.63 -5.54
C LEU A 721 -35.11 -12.05 -4.14
N VAL A 722 -35.51 -10.79 -3.89
CA VAL A 722 -35.21 -10.07 -2.64
C VAL A 722 -36.47 -9.39 -2.11
N VAL A 723 -36.71 -9.50 -0.81
CA VAL A 723 -37.84 -8.84 -0.13
C VAL A 723 -37.70 -7.32 -0.24
N HIS A 724 -38.66 -6.66 -0.87
CA HIS A 724 -38.68 -5.21 -1.03
C HIS A 724 -39.27 -4.51 0.22
N GLU A 725 -38.72 -3.34 0.55
CA GLU A 725 -39.22 -2.45 1.60
C GLU A 725 -39.92 -1.27 0.89
N LYS A 726 -41.14 -0.91 1.30
CA LYS A 726 -41.80 0.30 0.79
C LYS A 726 -40.95 1.51 1.23
N VAL A 727 -40.45 2.28 0.26
CA VAL A 727 -39.64 3.47 0.52
C VAL A 727 -40.55 4.68 0.58
N GLU A 728 -40.66 5.32 1.74
CA GLU A 728 -41.42 6.54 1.91
C GLU A 728 -40.65 7.74 1.33
N LEU A 729 -41.25 8.42 0.35
CA LEU A 729 -40.65 9.57 -0.33
C LEU A 729 -40.84 10.86 0.48
N THR A 730 -39.88 11.77 0.34
CA THR A 730 -39.95 13.12 0.91
C THR A 730 -40.15 14.13 -0.20
N GLY A 731 -41.26 14.87 -0.16
CA GLY A 731 -41.64 15.81 -1.22
C GLY A 731 -42.23 15.12 -2.47
N SER A 732 -42.33 15.87 -3.58
CA SER A 732 -42.85 15.33 -4.83
C SER A 732 -41.96 14.22 -5.40
N LYS A 733 -42.58 13.23 -6.04
CA LYS A 733 -41.93 12.15 -6.80
C LYS A 733 -41.05 12.69 -7.94
N TYR A 734 -41.23 13.96 -8.32
CA TYR A 734 -40.56 14.63 -9.44
C TYR A 734 -39.84 15.92 -9.00
N PRO A 735 -38.72 16.30 -9.64
CA PRO A 735 -38.02 17.54 -9.33
C PRO A 735 -38.87 18.79 -9.63
N LEU A 736 -38.91 19.77 -8.71
CA LEU A 736 -39.66 21.02 -8.90
C LEU A 736 -39.37 21.75 -10.23
N PRO A 737 -38.11 21.86 -10.72
CA PRO A 737 -37.83 22.48 -12.02
C PRO A 737 -38.52 21.75 -13.18
N ASP A 738 -38.56 20.42 -13.13
CA ASP A 738 -39.17 19.60 -14.17
C ASP A 738 -40.70 19.75 -14.13
N ILE A 739 -41.29 19.87 -12.94
CA ILE A 739 -42.74 20.12 -12.77
C ILE A 739 -43.11 21.51 -13.30
N ILE A 740 -42.32 22.55 -13.00
CA ILE A 740 -42.54 23.92 -13.48
C ILE A 740 -42.40 23.97 -15.01
N HIS A 741 -41.43 23.25 -15.57
CA HIS A 741 -41.24 23.17 -17.01
C HIS A 741 -42.42 22.46 -17.69
N ALA A 742 -42.81 21.28 -17.19
CA ALA A 742 -43.96 20.54 -17.70
C ALA A 742 -45.29 21.31 -17.61
N LEU A 743 -45.46 22.18 -16.60
CA LEU A 743 -46.62 23.08 -16.47
C LEU A 743 -46.58 24.28 -17.41
N ARG A 744 -45.40 24.74 -17.80
CA ARG A 744 -45.21 25.88 -18.69
C ARG A 744 -45.41 25.48 -20.15
N ASP A 745 -44.74 24.42 -20.56
CA ASP A 745 -44.80 23.89 -21.93
C ASP A 745 -44.52 22.38 -21.91
N ARG A 746 -45.58 21.59 -22.13
CA ARG A 746 -45.55 20.14 -22.00
C ARG A 746 -44.91 19.46 -23.20
N ASP A 747 -45.10 20.03 -24.39
CA ASP A 747 -44.58 19.48 -25.64
C ASP A 747 -43.07 19.75 -25.75
N ASP A 748 -42.64 20.97 -25.38
CA ASP A 748 -41.21 21.33 -25.31
C ASP A 748 -40.47 20.50 -24.25
N PHE A 749 -41.05 20.32 -23.05
CA PHE A 749 -40.49 19.46 -22.01
C PHE A 749 -40.33 18.00 -22.49
N ARG A 750 -41.34 17.45 -23.18
CA ARG A 750 -41.30 16.08 -23.71
C ARG A 750 -40.22 15.93 -24.76
N GLU A 751 -40.08 16.89 -25.68
CA GLU A 751 -39.08 16.86 -26.74
C GLU A 751 -37.65 17.04 -26.20
N GLU A 752 -37.47 17.91 -25.20
CA GLU A 752 -36.18 18.12 -24.54
C GLU A 752 -35.74 16.89 -23.72
N VAL A 753 -36.66 16.26 -22.98
CA VAL A 753 -36.39 15.02 -22.25
C VAL A 753 -36.03 13.89 -23.21
N ASP A 754 -36.76 13.73 -24.32
CA ASP A 754 -36.45 12.69 -25.30
C ASP A 754 -35.10 12.95 -25.99
N ARG A 755 -34.80 14.20 -26.39
CA ARG A 755 -33.50 14.58 -26.99
C ARG A 755 -32.32 14.35 -26.04
N ARG A 756 -32.47 14.71 -24.75
CA ARG A 756 -31.40 14.61 -23.74
C ARG A 756 -31.05 13.17 -23.40
N TRP A 757 -32.04 12.27 -23.40
CA TRP A 757 -31.88 10.90 -22.91
C TRP A 757 -31.89 9.83 -24.00
N LYS A 758 -32.28 10.15 -25.24
CA LYS A 758 -32.15 9.27 -26.41
C LYS A 758 -30.80 8.57 -26.53
N PRO A 759 -29.63 9.24 -26.43
CA PRO A 759 -28.35 8.54 -26.53
C PRO A 759 -28.15 7.49 -25.44
N LEU A 760 -28.59 7.77 -24.20
CA LEU A 760 -28.49 6.81 -23.10
C LEU A 760 -29.46 5.63 -23.32
N ARG A 761 -30.69 5.89 -23.76
CA ARG A 761 -31.70 4.85 -24.02
C ARG A 761 -31.24 3.87 -25.09
N ASP A 762 -30.68 4.37 -26.18
CA ASP A 762 -30.26 3.54 -27.31
C ASP A 762 -29.04 2.68 -26.96
N HIS A 763 -28.14 3.20 -26.11
CA HIS A 763 -26.91 2.50 -25.71
C HIS A 763 -26.99 1.78 -24.35
N TYR A 764 -28.10 1.92 -23.61
CA TYR A 764 -28.27 1.37 -22.26
C TYR A 764 -27.92 -0.12 -22.13
N PRO A 765 -28.51 -1.04 -22.94
CA PRO A 765 -28.21 -2.46 -22.81
C PRO A 765 -26.76 -2.80 -23.17
N ALA A 766 -26.13 -2.03 -24.07
CA ALA A 766 -24.73 -2.19 -24.40
C ALA A 766 -23.83 -1.69 -23.26
N LEU A 767 -24.13 -0.53 -22.67
CA LEU A 767 -23.43 0.05 -21.53
C LEU A 767 -23.48 -0.90 -20.33
N LEU A 768 -24.66 -1.38 -19.94
CA LEU A 768 -24.80 -2.30 -18.80
C LEU A 768 -24.00 -3.60 -19.00
N ARG A 769 -24.10 -4.22 -20.18
CA ARG A 769 -23.33 -5.43 -20.52
C ARG A 769 -21.82 -5.15 -20.53
N SER A 770 -21.41 -4.00 -21.06
CA SER A 770 -19.99 -3.61 -21.09
C SER A 770 -19.44 -3.36 -19.69
N THR A 771 -20.19 -2.72 -18.79
CA THR A 771 -19.78 -2.48 -17.41
C THR A 771 -19.66 -3.78 -16.63
N ILE A 772 -20.61 -4.71 -16.77
CA ILE A 772 -20.53 -6.03 -16.11
C ILE A 772 -19.33 -6.81 -16.66
N LEU A 773 -19.12 -6.82 -17.98
CA LEU A 773 -17.97 -7.48 -18.60
C LEU A 773 -16.65 -6.87 -18.12
N ILE A 774 -16.51 -5.55 -18.13
CA ILE A 774 -15.34 -4.82 -17.62
C ILE A 774 -15.13 -5.12 -16.13
N GLY A 775 -16.22 -5.20 -15.36
CA GLY A 775 -16.18 -5.56 -13.95
C GLY A 775 -15.56 -6.94 -13.74
N VAL A 776 -16.10 -7.96 -14.41
CA VAL A 776 -15.61 -9.34 -14.32
C VAL A 776 -14.18 -9.45 -14.85
N VAL A 777 -13.89 -8.88 -16.02
CA VAL A 777 -12.55 -8.89 -16.63
C VAL A 777 -11.53 -8.20 -15.73
N GLY A 778 -11.88 -7.06 -15.12
CA GLY A 778 -11.01 -6.36 -14.19
C GLY A 778 -10.69 -7.18 -12.94
N VAL A 779 -11.67 -7.91 -12.38
CA VAL A 779 -11.41 -8.86 -11.28
C VAL A 779 -10.48 -9.98 -11.74
N VAL A 780 -10.70 -10.56 -12.93
CA VAL A 780 -9.85 -11.63 -13.48
C VAL A 780 -8.41 -11.13 -13.70
N ILE A 781 -8.24 -9.96 -14.31
CA ILE A 781 -6.92 -9.34 -14.55
C ILE A 781 -6.21 -9.06 -13.23
N LEU A 782 -6.87 -8.40 -12.28
CA LEU A 782 -6.28 -8.10 -10.97
C LEU A 782 -5.92 -9.37 -10.20
N THR A 783 -6.73 -10.42 -10.31
CA THR A 783 -6.44 -11.73 -9.71
C THR A 783 -5.23 -12.39 -10.39
N PHE A 784 -5.10 -12.27 -11.71
CA PHE A 784 -3.95 -12.78 -12.45
C PHE A 784 -2.67 -12.02 -12.09
N ILE A 785 -2.74 -10.68 -11.98
CA ILE A 785 -1.63 -9.84 -11.50
C ILE A 785 -1.25 -10.22 -10.06
N ALA A 786 -2.22 -10.48 -9.18
CA ALA A 786 -1.99 -10.92 -7.80
C ALA A 786 -1.31 -12.30 -7.71
N ARG A 787 -1.52 -13.14 -8.73
CA ARG A 787 -0.78 -14.39 -8.84
C ARG A 787 0.69 -14.14 -9.21
N SER A 788 0.97 -13.17 -10.07
CA SER A 788 2.31 -12.83 -10.55
C SER A 788 3.14 -11.99 -9.55
N LEU A 789 2.50 -11.28 -8.62
CA LEU A 789 3.15 -10.41 -7.63
C LEU A 789 2.81 -10.87 -6.19
N PRO A 790 3.54 -11.86 -5.64
CA PRO A 790 3.22 -12.45 -4.34
C PRO A 790 3.27 -11.45 -3.18
N GLU A 791 4.20 -10.50 -3.25
CA GLU A 791 4.46 -9.52 -2.18
C GLU A 791 3.36 -8.45 -2.07
N GLN A 792 2.56 -8.24 -3.12
CA GLN A 792 1.53 -7.20 -3.18
C GLN A 792 0.11 -7.74 -3.12
N LYS A 793 -0.08 -9.02 -2.75
CA LYS A 793 -1.41 -9.67 -2.72
C LYS A 793 -2.43 -8.93 -1.86
N ALA A 794 -2.02 -8.36 -0.73
CA ALA A 794 -2.92 -7.59 0.14
C ALA A 794 -3.42 -6.30 -0.55
N ILE A 795 -2.51 -5.57 -1.22
CA ILE A 795 -2.85 -4.35 -1.98
C ILE A 795 -3.77 -4.71 -3.14
N LEU A 796 -3.45 -5.77 -3.89
CA LEU A 796 -4.24 -6.21 -5.04
C LEU A 796 -5.62 -6.71 -4.63
N PHE A 797 -5.74 -7.38 -3.48
CA PHE A 797 -7.04 -7.70 -2.89
C PHE A 797 -7.84 -6.44 -2.55
N GLY A 798 -7.20 -5.45 -1.91
CA GLY A 798 -7.81 -4.14 -1.66
C GLY A 798 -8.30 -3.46 -2.95
N LEU A 799 -7.51 -3.53 -4.03
CA LEU A 799 -7.87 -3.02 -5.35
C LEU A 799 -9.04 -3.79 -5.99
N VAL A 800 -9.12 -5.11 -5.82
CA VAL A 800 -10.27 -5.90 -6.27
C VAL A 800 -11.54 -5.47 -5.54
N CYS A 801 -11.48 -5.31 -4.21
CA CYS A 801 -12.61 -4.80 -3.44
C CYS A 801 -13.03 -3.40 -3.91
N LEU A 802 -12.07 -2.50 -4.10
CA LEU A 802 -12.32 -1.15 -4.62
C LEU A 802 -12.94 -1.19 -6.02
N TRP A 803 -12.43 -2.04 -6.90
CA TRP A 803 -12.93 -2.22 -8.27
C TRP A 803 -14.38 -2.69 -8.27
N ILE A 804 -14.73 -3.68 -7.45
CA ILE A 804 -16.11 -4.14 -7.29
C ILE A 804 -17.00 -3.00 -6.81
N LEU A 805 -16.54 -2.18 -5.85
CA LEU A 805 -17.29 -1.03 -5.37
C LEU A 805 -17.49 0.03 -6.47
N VAL A 806 -16.46 0.33 -7.26
CA VAL A 806 -16.54 1.28 -8.39
C VAL A 806 -17.51 0.80 -9.46
N ILE A 807 -17.44 -0.48 -9.85
CA ILE A 807 -18.35 -1.09 -10.82
C ILE A 807 -19.78 -1.07 -10.30
N THR A 808 -20.00 -1.41 -9.02
CA THR A 808 -21.31 -1.37 -8.37
C THR A 808 -21.87 0.06 -8.35
N ALA A 809 -21.03 1.05 -8.03
CA ALA A 809 -21.40 2.45 -8.04
C ALA A 809 -21.78 2.91 -9.46
N PHE A 810 -21.00 2.54 -10.48
CA PHE A 810 -21.30 2.88 -11.87
C PHE A 810 -22.62 2.25 -12.35
N VAL A 811 -22.85 0.97 -12.07
CA VAL A 811 -24.13 0.30 -12.40
C VAL A 811 -25.29 1.00 -11.71
N SER A 812 -25.12 1.39 -10.44
CA SER A 812 -26.14 2.11 -9.68
C SER A 812 -26.47 3.49 -10.29
N ILE A 813 -25.44 4.22 -10.76
CA ILE A 813 -25.60 5.51 -11.44
C ILE A 813 -26.30 5.32 -12.79
N LEU A 814 -25.92 4.30 -13.56
CA LEU A 814 -26.51 4.00 -14.87
C LEU A 814 -28.00 3.66 -14.74
N GLU A 815 -28.36 2.82 -13.77
CA GLU A 815 -29.76 2.48 -13.49
C GLU A 815 -30.53 3.71 -12.98
N TYR A 816 -29.89 4.55 -12.15
CA TYR A 816 -30.48 5.83 -11.71
C TYR A 816 -30.81 6.76 -12.87
N ALA A 817 -29.88 6.91 -13.80
CA ALA A 817 -30.06 7.72 -15.00
C ALA A 817 -31.24 7.22 -15.85
N ARG A 818 -31.33 5.90 -16.08
CA ARG A 818 -32.44 5.28 -16.81
C ARG A 818 -33.80 5.52 -16.14
N HIS A 819 -33.87 5.36 -14.82
CA HIS A 819 -35.13 5.56 -14.11
C HIS A 819 -35.49 7.04 -13.95
N SER A 820 -34.50 7.93 -13.89
CA SER A 820 -34.73 9.37 -13.96
C SER A 820 -35.41 9.76 -15.27
N PHE A 821 -34.97 9.18 -16.39
CA PHE A 821 -35.64 9.34 -17.69
C PHE A 821 -37.09 8.82 -17.66
N ALA A 822 -37.31 7.60 -17.15
CA ALA A 822 -38.66 7.02 -17.07
C ALA A 822 -39.62 7.89 -16.23
N ARG A 823 -39.12 8.48 -15.13
CA ARG A 823 -39.89 9.43 -14.31
C ARG A 823 -40.19 10.73 -15.06
N ALA A 824 -39.22 11.31 -15.75
CA ALA A 824 -39.44 12.53 -16.53
C ALA A 824 -40.48 12.31 -17.64
N GLN A 825 -40.49 11.12 -18.26
CA GLN A 825 -41.51 10.75 -19.25
C GLN A 825 -42.90 10.57 -18.61
N GLN A 826 -42.99 9.91 -17.45
CA GLN A 826 -44.25 9.81 -16.70
C GLN A 826 -44.79 11.19 -16.31
N LEU A 827 -43.94 12.11 -15.88
CA LEU A 827 -44.32 13.49 -15.57
C LEU A 827 -44.93 14.20 -16.77
N ALA A 828 -44.37 13.99 -17.96
CA ALA A 828 -44.89 14.52 -19.21
C ALA A 828 -46.23 13.89 -19.62
N ASP A 829 -46.65 12.77 -19.02
CA ASP A 829 -47.91 12.08 -19.32
C ASP A 829 -49.00 12.29 -18.23
N LEU A 830 -48.70 12.98 -17.11
CA LEU A 830 -49.68 13.28 -16.04
C LEU A 830 -50.75 14.32 -16.43
N PRO A 831 -52.00 14.20 -15.95
CA PRO A 831 -53.02 15.24 -16.11
C PRO A 831 -52.69 16.51 -15.30
N GLU A 832 -53.23 17.66 -15.74
CA GLU A 832 -52.82 18.98 -15.24
C GLU A 832 -53.17 19.23 -13.77
N ASP A 833 -54.25 18.62 -13.28
CA ASP A 833 -54.67 18.66 -11.88
C ASP A 833 -53.69 17.92 -10.96
N GLU A 834 -53.11 16.81 -11.42
CA GLU A 834 -52.05 16.08 -10.72
C GLU A 834 -50.71 16.83 -10.73
N LEU A 835 -50.36 17.50 -11.85
CA LEU A 835 -49.17 18.37 -11.94
C LEU A 835 -49.26 19.55 -10.95
N ARG A 836 -50.44 20.18 -10.84
CA ARG A 836 -50.68 21.27 -9.87
C ARG A 836 -50.60 20.77 -8.42
N ARG A 837 -51.09 19.57 -8.13
CA ARG A 837 -50.91 18.91 -6.82
C ARG A 837 -49.44 18.63 -6.52
N ALA A 838 -48.67 18.20 -7.52
CA ALA A 838 -47.22 17.96 -7.39
C ALA A 838 -46.41 19.24 -7.08
N VAL A 839 -46.83 20.41 -7.58
CA VAL A 839 -46.21 21.70 -7.18
C VAL A 839 -46.51 22.01 -5.71
N THR A 840 -47.74 21.80 -5.26
CA THR A 840 -48.11 22.07 -3.87
C THR A 840 -47.42 21.15 -2.86
N SER A 841 -47.10 19.91 -3.24
CA SER A 841 -46.33 18.97 -2.40
C SER A 841 -44.81 19.19 -2.49
N SER A 842 -44.31 19.80 -3.56
CA SER A 842 -42.88 20.17 -3.71
C SER A 842 -42.46 21.39 -2.87
N GLY A 843 -43.41 22.25 -2.49
CA GLY A 843 -43.13 23.42 -1.63
C GLY A 843 -42.93 23.09 -0.15
N THR A 844 -43.21 21.86 0.26
CA THR A 844 -43.09 21.35 1.64
C THR A 844 -41.93 20.35 1.71
N ASP A 845 -40.72 20.86 1.53
CA ASP A 845 -39.45 20.11 1.37
C ASP A 845 -39.00 19.28 2.61
N GLU A 846 -39.82 19.24 3.68
CA GLU A 846 -39.51 18.58 4.95
C GLU A 846 -40.41 17.37 5.26
N GLU A 847 -41.38 17.03 4.42
CA GLU A 847 -42.47 16.12 4.79
C GLU A 847 -42.40 14.76 4.06
N VAL A 848 -42.57 13.69 4.82
CA VAL A 848 -42.68 12.31 4.33
C VAL A 848 -44.13 12.03 3.91
N THR A 849 -44.34 11.56 2.69
CA THR A 849 -45.68 11.27 2.13
C THR A 849 -45.79 9.81 1.69
N ASP A 850 -46.96 9.21 1.96
CA ASP A 850 -47.27 7.82 1.67
C ASP A 850 -47.58 7.61 0.16
N THR A 851 -47.09 6.52 -0.43
CA THR A 851 -47.19 6.25 -1.89
C THR A 851 -48.41 5.38 -2.27
N GLU A 852 -49.44 5.30 -1.44
CA GLU A 852 -50.48 4.25 -1.58
C GLU A 852 -51.48 4.37 -2.75
N ASP A 853 -51.51 5.43 -3.56
CA ASP A 853 -52.69 5.68 -4.41
C ASP A 853 -52.66 5.29 -5.90
N GLU A 854 -51.56 4.78 -6.50
CA GLU A 854 -51.51 4.62 -7.98
C GLU A 854 -51.17 3.23 -8.54
N SER A 855 -50.68 2.27 -7.75
CA SER A 855 -50.26 0.97 -8.31
C SER A 855 -51.42 -0.01 -8.59
N SER A 856 -52.65 0.33 -8.21
CA SER A 856 -53.83 -0.52 -8.41
C SER A 856 -54.51 -0.35 -9.77
N THR A 857 -54.17 0.69 -10.54
CA THR A 857 -54.83 0.99 -11.83
C THR A 857 -54.07 0.53 -13.06
N ASN A 858 -52.79 0.17 -12.96
CA ASN A 858 -51.95 -0.14 -14.13
C ASN A 858 -51.69 -1.64 -14.38
N SER A 859 -52.14 -2.53 -13.49
CA SER A 859 -51.96 -3.99 -13.65
C SER A 859 -53.01 -4.68 -14.52
N GLU A 860 -54.07 -4.00 -14.95
CA GLU A 860 -55.15 -4.61 -15.76
C GLU A 860 -55.02 -4.41 -17.29
N GLN A 861 -53.98 -3.71 -17.79
CA GLN A 861 -53.92 -3.34 -19.22
C GLN A 861 -52.76 -3.89 -20.07
N ARG A 862 -51.99 -4.88 -19.59
CA ARG A 862 -51.00 -5.55 -20.44
C ARG A 862 -51.22 -7.06 -20.54
N SER A 863 -52.13 -7.46 -21.42
CA SER A 863 -52.16 -8.79 -22.04
C SER A 863 -51.05 -8.91 -23.11
N PRO A 864 -50.35 -10.05 -23.23
CA PRO A 864 -49.32 -10.22 -24.25
C PRO A 864 -49.94 -10.67 -25.59
N GLU A 865 -49.79 -9.86 -26.63
CA GLU A 865 -50.10 -10.22 -28.01
C GLU A 865 -48.82 -10.61 -28.77
N ARG A 866 -48.85 -11.81 -29.40
CA ARG A 866 -48.00 -12.34 -30.49
C ARG A 866 -46.58 -12.82 -30.11
N ALA A 867 -46.01 -13.86 -30.73
CA ALA A 867 -46.29 -14.47 -32.02
C ALA A 867 -45.94 -15.97 -32.06
N SER A 868 -46.85 -16.76 -32.63
CA SER A 868 -46.58 -18.02 -33.30
C SER A 868 -45.98 -17.75 -34.69
N THR A 869 -44.96 -18.51 -35.08
CA THR A 869 -44.60 -18.86 -36.47
C THR A 869 -43.42 -19.84 -36.39
N ASN A 870 -43.68 -21.13 -36.59
CA ASN A 870 -43.57 -21.85 -37.86
C ASN A 870 -42.18 -22.48 -38.03
N ARG A 871 -42.09 -23.79 -37.77
CA ARG A 871 -40.98 -24.64 -38.20
C ARG A 871 -41.55 -26.00 -38.58
N SER A 872 -41.77 -26.18 -39.88
CA SER A 872 -42.04 -27.47 -40.52
C SER A 872 -40.72 -28.17 -40.83
N ASP A 873 -40.68 -29.45 -40.49
CA ASP A 873 -40.01 -30.59 -41.12
C ASP A 873 -38.81 -30.34 -42.05
N ASP A 874 -37.67 -30.97 -41.72
CA ASP A 874 -37.17 -32.04 -42.59
C ASP A 874 -36.38 -33.09 -41.80
N SER A 875 -36.47 -34.31 -42.31
CA SER A 875 -36.08 -35.59 -41.75
C SER A 875 -34.68 -36.03 -42.18
N THR A 876 -34.04 -36.87 -41.33
CA THR A 876 -33.00 -37.91 -41.57
C THR A 876 -32.20 -38.01 -40.25
N GLY A 877 -32.09 -39.12 -39.52
CA GLY A 877 -31.96 -40.52 -39.91
C GLY A 877 -30.53 -40.96 -39.55
N GLY A 878 -30.35 -41.80 -38.52
CA GLY A 878 -29.05 -42.42 -38.22
C GLY A 878 -28.86 -42.88 -36.76
N ASP A 879 -29.02 -44.19 -36.56
CA ASP A 879 -28.61 -44.96 -35.37
C ASP A 879 -27.12 -44.78 -35.00
N SER A 880 -26.82 -44.76 -33.70
CA SER A 880 -25.74 -45.50 -32.99
C SER A 880 -25.61 -44.99 -31.55
#